data_AF-A0A1J1LVI3-F1
#
_entry.id   AF-A0A1J1LVI3-F1
#
_cell.length_a   1.000
_cell.length_b   1.000
_cell.length_c   1.000
_cell.angle_alpha   90.00
_cell.angle_beta   90.00
_cell.angle_gamma   90.00
#
_symmetry.space_group_name_H-M   'P 1'
#
loop_
_entity.id
_entity.type
_entity.pdbx_description
1 polymer ?
#
loop_
_entity_poly.entity_id
_entity_poly.type
_entity_poly.pdbx_seq_one_letter_code
_entity_poly.pdbx_strand_id
1 'polypeptide(L)'
;MVLKPETDPTTGQLRLVGDNTPEDVRFFPGELAVFPLGAFLLGGDDTVRGSSDPERIYGNLDNDILFGEGGNDTLFGGQGNDKILGNLGNDLLFGEDGNDQFVGFVNPDNPSQLAGVEGDDTIYAGSGNDQIRENEGKDLIFGGQGDDELRSGIENDIVEGNDGNDFIGPGDGDDTVSGGNGNDQVRGDAGNDLVKGNTGDDQLSGGTENDTLFGGQGNDQLTGDGGDDRLSGDEGIDTLMGGDGKDIFVIDSSQLGSNPESSEIIVDYKPGEDIIFLTGDLGFENLTPKPDPRTENSTILEAKSGGIVAVLQGIKPDQINRSNFIIPGVVEFSSDEFAVNENGTAINPVTVVRNSGNDGEISVTVVPVRTPLTPPDNQINTNPVVVKFGNGDNTPKIVTIPIVNNNVPNYAANVRLTLENPTNFAQLGTPNQALLNIIDDEIPPASVGTLINPIPETSAEFGFALSRVSNNFAVVGAPGQTNNQGIAYLFDLTTQQPTLTFRNPSPSAGNSFFGESVTTILGDNVIIGAPQDNSLAPNSGAVYAFSTTTGTPYLVLNNPTPDVFDLFGYSVAIIGNNIIVGAPNDSTLVPGGGTVYLLDGNTGQLLQTFFNPNPQPNDFFGASVAAVGGDRILIGAPASLTPGGGQQPGEAYIFDSVTGQLLQTFRNPNPGLDNFGYSVAWSGIGRDILIGAPGDDSGGINTGTAFLLDGITGAILQTYKAPKIEDNNQFGQALSLIGNDVLIGSPGYGLANLGGTFRYELRTGNLLQTYLSPVTDNSDTDLNFGASVTSVGNLILVGVPGLDTTLASVGAVYQFV
;
A
#
# COMPACT_ATOMS: atom_id res chain seq x y z
N MET A 1 -8.57 30.72 34.30
CA MET A 1 -7.76 30.56 35.53
C MET A 1 -8.12 31.65 36.53
N VAL A 2 -8.67 31.30 37.69
CA VAL A 2 -8.67 32.16 38.88
C VAL A 2 -7.95 31.36 39.96
N LEU A 3 -6.61 31.40 39.95
CA LEU A 3 -5.85 30.85 41.06
C LEU A 3 -6.16 31.64 42.33
N LYS A 4 -6.42 30.92 43.43
CA LYS A 4 -6.55 31.54 44.75
C LYS A 4 -5.29 31.25 45.58
N PRO A 5 -4.60 32.29 46.07
CA PRO A 5 -3.58 32.10 47.08
C PRO A 5 -4.25 31.71 48.41
N GLU A 6 -3.89 30.54 48.92
CA GLU A 6 -4.09 30.11 50.30
C GLU A 6 -2.78 30.15 51.08
N THR A 7 -2.84 29.99 52.40
CA THR A 7 -1.65 29.92 53.24
C THR A 7 -1.67 28.58 53.97
N ASP A 8 -0.62 27.78 53.82
CA ASP A 8 -0.48 26.50 54.52
C ASP A 8 -0.60 26.74 56.03
N PRO A 9 -1.57 26.11 56.71
CA PRO A 9 -1.86 26.39 58.11
C PRO A 9 -0.80 25.84 59.07
N THR A 10 0.11 24.99 58.58
CA THR A 10 1.17 24.32 59.32
C THR A 10 2.51 25.06 59.19
N THR A 11 2.83 25.53 57.98
CA THR A 11 4.12 26.20 57.68
C THR A 11 4.00 27.72 57.55
N GLY A 12 2.79 28.25 57.32
CA GLY A 12 2.53 29.67 57.13
C GLY A 12 2.94 30.21 55.75
N GLN A 13 3.24 29.33 54.78
CA GLN A 13 3.66 29.71 53.43
C GLN A 13 2.46 29.85 52.47
N LEU A 14 2.55 30.75 51.48
CA LEU A 14 1.50 30.96 50.49
C LEU A 14 1.51 29.82 49.44
N ARG A 15 0.35 29.23 49.14
CA ARG A 15 0.12 28.16 48.16
C ARG A 15 -0.94 28.61 47.14
N LEU A 16 -0.83 28.23 45.87
CA LEU A 16 -1.89 28.43 44.87
C LEU A 16 -2.64 27.09 44.70
N VAL A 17 -3.97 27.12 44.68
CA VAL A 17 -4.81 25.91 44.56
C VAL A 17 -5.69 26.01 43.32
N GLY A 18 -5.48 25.09 42.39
CA GLY A 18 -6.30 24.85 41.21
C GLY A 18 -7.49 23.93 41.48
N ASP A 19 -8.40 23.80 40.51
CA ASP A 19 -9.60 22.96 40.59
C ASP A 19 -9.52 21.71 39.69
N ASN A 20 -8.52 20.84 39.90
CA ASN A 20 -8.38 19.49 39.29
C ASN A 20 -8.73 19.39 37.78
N THR A 21 -8.50 20.46 37.02
CA THR A 21 -8.59 20.46 35.56
C THR A 21 -7.20 20.84 35.02
N PRO A 22 -6.78 20.38 33.83
CA PRO A 22 -5.48 20.76 33.26
C PRO A 22 -5.32 22.29 33.24
N GLU A 23 -4.32 22.81 33.95
CA GLU A 23 -4.10 24.25 34.16
C GLU A 23 -2.82 24.73 33.46
N ASP A 24 -2.97 25.48 32.36
CA ASP A 24 -1.86 26.22 31.73
C ASP A 24 -1.52 27.49 32.56
N VAL A 25 -0.54 27.41 33.47
CA VAL A 25 -0.08 28.57 34.27
C VAL A 25 1.15 29.23 33.60
N ARG A 26 1.04 30.50 33.21
CA ARG A 26 2.20 31.31 32.75
C ARG A 26 2.54 32.41 33.75
N PHE A 27 3.78 32.46 34.22
CA PHE A 27 4.31 33.58 35.00
C PHE A 27 5.08 34.53 34.07
N PHE A 28 4.90 35.84 34.21
CA PHE A 28 5.65 36.85 33.44
C PHE A 28 6.68 37.57 34.33
N PRO A 29 7.84 38.01 33.77
CA PRO A 29 8.85 38.72 34.53
C PRO A 29 8.29 39.97 35.22
N GLY A 30 8.38 40.00 36.55
CA GLY A 30 8.06 41.16 37.39
C GLY A 30 6.64 41.21 37.96
N GLU A 31 5.77 40.22 37.73
CA GLU A 31 4.38 40.28 38.24
C GLU A 31 4.11 39.48 39.54
N LEU A 32 5.04 38.64 39.99
CA LEU A 32 5.13 38.17 41.38
C LEU A 32 6.58 37.81 41.66
N ALA A 33 7.13 38.29 42.76
CA ALA A 33 8.47 37.92 43.19
C ALA A 33 8.54 36.39 43.33
N VAL A 34 9.25 35.74 42.41
CA VAL A 34 9.74 34.37 42.59
C VAL A 34 10.56 34.40 43.88
N PHE A 35 10.08 33.68 44.88
CA PHE A 35 10.70 33.67 46.20
C PHE A 35 12.06 32.95 46.09
N PRO A 36 13.08 33.34 46.88
CA PRO A 36 14.39 32.68 46.90
C PRO A 36 14.39 31.21 47.38
N LEU A 37 13.22 30.57 47.50
CA LEU A 37 13.00 29.27 48.14
C LEU A 37 12.03 28.32 47.39
N GLY A 38 11.68 28.59 46.12
CA GLY A 38 10.96 27.65 45.24
C GLY A 38 9.44 27.85 45.15
N ALA A 39 8.84 27.34 44.07
CA ALA A 39 7.39 27.23 43.83
C ALA A 39 6.89 25.82 44.22
N PHE A 40 5.67 25.71 44.76
CA PHE A 40 5.04 24.47 45.21
C PHE A 40 3.63 24.37 44.62
N LEU A 41 3.38 23.36 43.80
CA LEU A 41 2.08 23.03 43.22
C LEU A 41 1.52 21.78 43.93
N LEU A 42 0.20 21.64 43.98
CA LEU A 42 -0.46 20.58 44.75
C LEU A 42 -1.61 19.97 43.94
N GLY A 43 -1.25 18.97 43.13
CA GLY A 43 -2.09 17.90 42.57
C GLY A 43 -2.69 18.18 41.20
N GLY A 44 -2.59 17.19 40.32
CA GLY A 44 -3.03 17.16 38.92
C GLY A 44 -1.88 17.47 37.94
N ASP A 45 -1.99 16.95 36.72
CA ASP A 45 -1.04 17.20 35.61
C ASP A 45 -0.89 18.72 35.31
N ASP A 46 0.21 19.32 35.77
CA ASP A 46 0.48 20.76 35.73
C ASP A 46 1.42 21.16 34.58
N THR A 47 1.42 22.45 34.21
CA THR A 47 2.44 23.02 33.30
C THR A 47 3.07 24.26 33.92
N VAL A 48 4.39 24.20 34.17
CA VAL A 48 5.17 25.21 34.88
C VAL A 48 6.24 25.80 33.99
N ARG A 49 6.34 27.13 33.92
CA ARG A 49 7.31 27.84 33.09
C ARG A 49 8.10 28.87 33.90
N GLY A 50 9.43 28.72 33.88
CA GLY A 50 10.44 29.60 34.47
C GLY A 50 10.67 30.86 33.65
N SER A 51 11.79 31.54 33.91
CA SER A 51 12.12 32.83 33.31
C SER A 51 13.53 32.83 32.72
N SER A 52 14.20 33.99 32.63
CA SER A 52 15.58 34.07 32.12
C SER A 52 16.63 34.13 33.25
N ASP A 53 16.18 33.96 34.50
CA ASP A 53 17.00 34.00 35.71
C ASP A 53 17.19 32.56 36.24
N PRO A 54 18.19 32.28 37.09
CA PRO A 54 18.33 30.95 37.69
C PRO A 54 17.20 30.62 38.69
N GLU A 55 16.43 29.58 38.39
CA GLU A 55 15.25 29.13 39.13
C GLU A 55 15.38 27.73 39.74
N ARG A 56 14.49 27.43 40.70
CA ARG A 56 14.25 26.07 41.18
C ARG A 56 12.77 25.73 41.08
N ILE A 57 12.43 24.72 40.29
CA ILE A 57 11.06 24.34 39.91
C ILE A 57 10.78 22.89 40.36
N TYR A 58 9.56 22.63 40.86
CA TYR A 58 9.13 21.31 41.35
C TYR A 58 7.74 20.97 40.79
N GLY A 59 7.57 19.80 40.17
CA GLY A 59 6.28 19.25 39.71
C GLY A 59 5.48 18.61 40.86
N ASN A 60 6.15 17.79 41.67
CA ASN A 60 5.66 17.11 42.90
C ASN A 60 4.99 15.75 42.68
N LEU A 61 3.67 15.70 42.48
CA LEU A 61 2.90 14.46 42.31
C LEU A 61 2.05 14.64 41.05
N ASP A 62 1.84 13.58 40.27
CA ASP A 62 1.10 13.56 38.99
C ASP A 62 2.01 13.89 37.78
N ASN A 63 1.47 13.93 36.54
CA ASN A 63 2.27 14.01 35.31
C ASN A 63 2.41 15.46 34.82
N ASP A 64 3.54 16.10 35.09
CA ASP A 64 3.75 17.53 34.91
C ASP A 64 4.58 17.88 33.66
N ILE A 65 4.53 19.15 33.24
CA ILE A 65 5.38 19.73 32.20
C ILE A 65 6.14 20.92 32.75
N LEU A 66 7.45 20.80 32.90
CA LEU A 66 8.33 21.83 33.47
C LEU A 66 9.20 22.48 32.38
N PHE A 67 9.26 23.82 32.34
CA PHE A 67 10.13 24.60 31.45
C PHE A 67 11.03 25.52 32.29
N GLY A 68 12.36 25.41 32.17
CA GLY A 68 13.33 26.31 32.82
C GLY A 68 13.39 27.69 32.14
N GLU A 69 13.46 27.68 30.81
CA GLU A 69 13.52 28.81 29.88
C GLU A 69 14.94 29.36 29.67
N GLY A 70 15.47 30.16 30.58
CA GLY A 70 16.85 30.57 30.52
C GLY A 70 17.42 30.89 31.90
N GLY A 71 18.73 30.87 32.05
CA GLY A 71 19.35 30.88 33.39
C GLY A 71 19.91 29.50 33.68
N ASN A 72 20.42 29.24 34.87
CA ASN A 72 20.90 27.91 35.24
C ASN A 72 19.92 27.35 36.27
N ASP A 73 18.97 26.57 35.80
CA ASP A 73 17.82 26.17 36.57
C ASP A 73 18.04 24.83 37.26
N THR A 74 17.21 24.53 38.25
CA THR A 74 17.10 23.19 38.82
C THR A 74 15.65 22.75 38.84
N LEU A 75 15.29 21.76 38.02
CA LEU A 75 13.93 21.27 37.84
C LEU A 75 13.82 19.87 38.47
N PHE A 76 12.75 19.63 39.22
CA PHE A 76 12.41 18.34 39.82
C PHE A 76 11.01 17.96 39.35
N GLY A 77 10.86 16.84 38.63
CA GLY A 77 9.58 16.25 38.21
C GLY A 77 8.76 15.86 39.43
N GLY A 78 9.23 14.86 40.16
CA GLY A 78 8.58 14.36 41.36
C GLY A 78 8.07 12.94 41.14
N GLN A 79 6.86 12.63 41.59
CA GLN A 79 6.23 11.35 41.27
C GLN A 79 5.28 11.52 40.10
N GLY A 80 5.40 10.68 39.07
CA GLY A 80 4.56 10.76 37.88
C GLY A 80 5.40 10.56 36.63
N ASN A 81 4.76 10.68 35.48
CA ASN A 81 5.43 10.64 34.19
C ASN A 81 5.54 12.08 33.67
N ASP A 82 6.61 12.75 34.06
CA ASP A 82 6.84 14.16 33.84
C ASP A 82 7.53 14.46 32.51
N LYS A 83 7.41 15.71 32.06
CA LYS A 83 8.15 16.24 30.93
C LYS A 83 8.95 17.46 31.36
N ILE A 84 10.26 17.35 31.34
CA ILE A 84 11.18 18.37 31.86
C ILE A 84 12.01 18.96 30.73
N LEU A 85 11.92 20.28 30.54
CA LEU A 85 12.67 21.04 29.54
C LEU A 85 13.52 22.13 30.20
N GLY A 86 14.84 21.98 30.23
CA GLY A 86 15.75 23.00 30.76
C GLY A 86 15.73 24.29 29.94
N ASN A 87 15.92 24.17 28.62
CA ASN A 87 16.14 25.26 27.67
C ASN A 87 17.51 25.96 27.87
N LEU A 88 17.60 27.29 27.81
CA LEU A 88 18.88 28.01 27.74
C LEU A 88 19.61 28.10 29.08
N GLY A 89 20.44 27.12 29.40
CA GLY A 89 21.06 27.10 30.71
C GLY A 89 22.08 26.00 30.88
N ASN A 90 22.84 26.05 31.97
CA ASN A 90 23.41 24.81 32.53
C ASN A 90 22.42 24.34 33.59
N ASP A 91 21.44 23.59 33.14
CA ASP A 91 20.33 23.17 33.97
C ASP A 91 20.63 21.83 34.65
N LEU A 92 20.04 21.65 35.82
CA LEU A 92 20.08 20.41 36.58
C LEU A 92 18.66 19.86 36.64
N LEU A 93 18.40 18.77 35.93
CA LEU A 93 17.07 18.20 35.75
C LEU A 93 16.98 16.86 36.48
N PHE A 94 15.94 16.71 37.29
CA PHE A 94 15.64 15.48 38.02
C PHE A 94 14.24 15.02 37.71
N GLY A 95 14.08 13.80 37.21
CA GLY A 95 12.78 13.16 36.98
C GLY A 95 12.12 12.76 38.30
N GLU A 96 12.91 12.07 39.13
CA GLU A 96 12.49 11.40 40.37
C GLU A 96 11.78 10.06 40.10
N ASP A 97 10.56 9.84 40.59
CA ASP A 97 9.86 8.54 40.46
C ASP A 97 8.90 8.58 39.25
N GLY A 98 9.00 7.61 38.33
CA GLY A 98 8.06 7.41 37.23
C GLY A 98 8.73 7.55 35.86
N ASN A 99 7.96 7.37 34.78
CA ASN A 99 8.53 7.30 33.44
C ASN A 99 8.54 8.68 32.78
N ASP A 100 9.68 9.34 32.84
CA ASP A 100 9.85 10.75 32.53
C ASP A 100 10.43 11.01 31.13
N GLN A 101 10.21 12.23 30.64
CA GLN A 101 10.78 12.73 29.39
C GLN A 101 11.61 13.99 29.63
N PHE A 102 12.89 13.94 29.25
CA PHE A 102 13.80 15.09 29.34
C PHE A 102 14.15 15.65 27.96
N VAL A 103 14.21 16.98 27.83
CA VAL A 103 14.68 17.66 26.61
C VAL A 103 15.60 18.84 26.94
N GLY A 104 16.89 18.71 26.65
CA GLY A 104 17.86 19.80 26.55
C GLY A 104 17.98 20.32 25.12
N PHE A 105 18.18 21.63 24.93
CA PHE A 105 18.30 22.33 23.63
C PHE A 105 19.08 23.64 23.89
N VAL A 106 19.76 24.36 23.00
CA VAL A 106 20.76 24.11 21.93
C VAL A 106 21.79 25.23 22.14
N ASN A 107 22.78 25.04 23.02
CA ASN A 107 23.95 25.89 23.01
C ASN A 107 25.18 25.02 23.30
N PRO A 108 26.11 24.86 22.34
CA PRO A 108 27.26 23.97 22.49
C PRO A 108 28.21 24.34 23.65
N ASP A 109 28.03 25.49 24.30
CA ASP A 109 28.82 25.92 25.46
C ASP A 109 28.23 25.50 26.82
N ASN A 110 27.05 24.87 26.88
CA ASN A 110 26.29 24.66 28.11
C ASN A 110 26.05 23.17 28.45
N PRO A 111 26.75 22.59 29.44
CA PRO A 111 26.51 21.22 29.91
C PRO A 111 25.26 21.13 30.80
N SER A 112 24.38 20.17 30.52
CA SER A 112 23.25 19.77 31.36
C SER A 112 23.65 18.62 32.28
N GLN A 113 23.06 18.58 33.48
CA GLN A 113 23.16 17.43 34.38
C GLN A 113 21.76 16.83 34.56
N LEU A 114 21.58 15.58 34.16
CA LEU A 114 20.30 14.89 34.24
C LEU A 114 20.44 13.66 35.14
N ALA A 115 19.46 13.46 36.01
CA ALA A 115 19.35 12.25 36.81
C ALA A 115 17.90 11.95 37.18
N GLY A 116 17.33 10.90 36.64
CA GLY A 116 16.22 10.15 37.22
C GLY A 116 16.69 9.11 38.24
N VAL A 117 15.76 8.60 39.03
CA VAL A 117 16.04 7.58 40.06
C VAL A 117 15.29 6.28 39.82
N GLU A 118 14.00 6.33 39.47
CA GLU A 118 13.19 5.12 39.21
C GLU A 118 12.25 5.36 38.01
N GLY A 119 12.22 4.47 37.02
CA GLY A 119 11.23 4.49 35.93
C GLY A 119 11.84 4.26 34.55
N ASP A 120 11.01 3.92 33.56
CA ASP A 120 11.50 3.78 32.16
C ASP A 120 11.53 5.16 31.48
N ASP A 121 12.68 5.81 31.46
CA ASP A 121 12.82 7.21 31.06
C ASP A 121 13.21 7.40 29.59
N THR A 122 12.91 8.58 29.04
CA THR A 122 13.37 8.99 27.71
C THR A 122 14.09 10.34 27.76
N ILE A 123 15.37 10.34 27.42
CA ILE A 123 16.26 11.49 27.58
C ILE A 123 16.78 11.97 26.24
N TYR A 124 16.63 13.27 25.96
CA TYR A 124 17.28 13.97 24.86
C TYR A 124 18.16 15.09 25.42
N ALA A 125 19.48 14.90 25.52
CA ALA A 125 20.40 15.87 26.13
C ALA A 125 20.64 17.09 25.21
N GLY A 126 20.83 16.85 23.91
CA GLY A 126 20.70 17.88 22.88
C GLY A 126 22.03 18.42 22.37
N SER A 127 22.54 19.52 22.92
CA SER A 127 23.84 20.07 22.50
C SER A 127 24.57 20.65 23.69
N GLY A 128 25.88 20.41 23.77
CA GLY A 128 26.69 20.66 24.95
C GLY A 128 27.37 19.35 25.36
N ASN A 129 28.27 19.43 26.34
CA ASN A 129 28.90 18.22 26.91
C ASN A 129 28.08 17.80 28.13
N ASP A 130 27.08 16.96 27.93
CA ASP A 130 26.06 16.63 28.90
C ASP A 130 26.51 15.49 29.83
N GLN A 131 25.99 15.49 31.07
CA GLN A 131 26.20 14.40 32.02
C GLN A 131 24.85 13.81 32.41
N ILE A 132 24.63 12.55 32.07
CA ILE A 132 23.39 11.83 32.34
C ILE A 132 23.71 10.67 33.28
N ARG A 133 22.92 10.55 34.35
CA ARG A 133 23.06 9.47 35.33
C ARG A 133 21.71 9.02 35.85
N GLU A 134 21.24 7.94 35.26
CA GLU A 134 20.04 7.21 35.69
C GLU A 134 20.39 6.09 36.69
N ASN A 135 19.38 5.40 37.23
CA ASN A 135 19.57 4.32 38.19
C ASN A 135 18.75 3.06 37.85
N GLU A 136 17.45 2.99 38.13
CA GLU A 136 16.63 1.80 37.85
C GLU A 136 15.61 2.10 36.75
N GLY A 137 15.49 1.23 35.74
CA GLY A 137 14.50 1.39 34.68
C GLY A 137 15.01 0.88 33.34
N LYS A 138 14.14 0.85 32.33
CA LYS A 138 14.55 0.60 30.94
C LYS A 138 14.55 1.90 30.17
N ASP A 139 15.72 2.50 30.10
CA ASP A 139 15.87 3.86 29.64
C ASP A 139 16.21 3.96 28.16
N LEU A 140 15.79 5.07 27.55
CA LEU A 140 16.15 5.47 26.20
C LEU A 140 16.88 6.82 26.24
N ILE A 141 18.18 6.81 26.02
CA ILE A 141 19.04 7.98 26.15
C ILE A 141 19.65 8.39 24.81
N PHE A 142 19.53 9.67 24.46
CA PHE A 142 20.22 10.31 23.35
C PHE A 142 21.09 11.46 23.87
N GLY A 143 22.42 11.34 23.77
CA GLY A 143 23.41 12.36 24.16
C GLY A 143 23.27 13.63 23.33
N GLY A 144 23.56 13.56 22.03
CA GLY A 144 23.25 14.63 21.08
C GLY A 144 24.49 15.21 20.42
N GLN A 145 24.91 16.42 20.78
CA GLN A 145 26.10 17.05 20.22
C GLN A 145 27.03 17.50 21.33
N GLY A 146 28.28 17.04 21.35
CA GLY A 146 29.28 17.40 22.34
C GLY A 146 29.87 16.15 22.98
N ASP A 147 30.91 16.30 23.80
CA ASP A 147 31.52 15.13 24.46
C ASP A 147 30.71 14.79 25.74
N ASP A 148 29.87 13.77 25.69
CA ASP A 148 28.89 13.43 26.73
C ASP A 148 29.40 12.35 27.72
N GLU A 149 28.89 12.35 28.96
CA GLU A 149 29.06 11.25 29.92
C GLU A 149 27.69 10.63 30.23
N LEU A 150 27.44 9.42 29.73
CA LEU A 150 26.13 8.76 29.77
C LEU A 150 26.18 7.49 30.65
N ARG A 151 25.27 7.40 31.62
CA ARG A 151 25.06 6.21 32.47
C ARG A 151 23.56 5.95 32.68
N SER A 152 23.06 4.77 32.32
CA SER A 152 21.63 4.43 32.40
C SER A 152 21.26 3.61 33.66
N GLY A 153 22.21 2.89 34.27
CA GLY A 153 22.03 2.23 35.54
C GLY A 153 21.84 0.72 35.46
N ILE A 154 20.66 0.20 35.82
CA ILE A 154 20.36 -1.24 35.86
C ILE A 154 19.11 -1.55 35.03
N GLU A 155 19.00 -2.80 34.57
CA GLU A 155 18.04 -3.29 33.56
C GLU A 155 18.46 -2.97 32.13
N ASN A 156 17.61 -3.30 31.15
CA ASN A 156 18.00 -3.32 29.74
C ASN A 156 17.69 -1.98 29.07
N ASP A 157 18.74 -1.26 28.71
CA ASP A 157 18.70 0.12 28.23
C ASP A 157 19.06 0.27 26.75
N ILE A 158 18.70 1.42 26.19
CA ILE A 158 19.12 1.86 24.86
C ILE A 158 19.80 3.22 24.98
N VAL A 159 21.09 3.29 24.63
CA VAL A 159 21.90 4.50 24.76
C VAL A 159 22.57 4.87 23.44
N GLU A 160 22.39 6.10 22.97
CA GLU A 160 23.02 6.66 21.77
C GLU A 160 23.78 7.95 22.11
N GLY A 161 25.11 7.93 22.00
CA GLY A 161 25.98 9.10 22.22
C GLY A 161 25.71 10.22 21.20
N ASN A 162 25.61 9.87 19.92
CA ASN A 162 25.46 10.76 18.76
C ASN A 162 26.77 11.50 18.41
N ASP A 163 26.79 12.82 18.22
CA ASP A 163 28.00 13.54 17.79
C ASP A 163 28.87 13.91 19.01
N GLY A 164 30.11 13.46 19.12
CA GLY A 164 30.92 13.70 20.32
C GLY A 164 32.06 12.71 20.48
N ASN A 165 32.97 12.95 21.42
CA ASN A 165 33.82 11.88 21.97
C ASN A 165 33.22 11.47 23.32
N ASP A 166 32.32 10.51 23.29
CA ASP A 166 31.45 10.21 24.41
C ASP A 166 32.06 9.17 25.36
N PHE A 167 31.67 9.24 26.63
CA PHE A 167 31.93 8.21 27.62
C PHE A 167 30.60 7.57 28.03
N ILE A 168 30.40 6.32 27.63
CA ILE A 168 29.15 5.61 27.83
C ILE A 168 29.39 4.36 28.68
N GLY A 169 28.60 4.19 29.74
CA GLY A 169 28.51 2.96 30.51
C GLY A 169 27.06 2.74 30.94
N PRO A 170 26.29 1.90 30.24
CA PRO A 170 24.87 1.73 30.49
C PRO A 170 24.67 1.08 31.87
N GLY A 171 25.38 0.00 32.20
CA GLY A 171 25.49 -0.54 33.55
C GLY A 171 25.16 -2.03 33.60
N ASP A 172 24.33 -2.47 34.54
CA ASP A 172 23.97 -3.90 34.63
C ASP A 172 22.69 -4.17 33.81
N GLY A 173 22.73 -4.95 32.74
CA GLY A 173 21.58 -5.18 31.85
C GLY A 173 21.97 -5.89 30.56
N ASP A 174 20.99 -6.36 29.78
CA ASP A 174 21.29 -6.66 28.35
C ASP A 174 21.04 -5.39 27.54
N ASP A 175 22.07 -4.58 27.35
CA ASP A 175 21.96 -3.21 26.82
C ASP A 175 22.20 -3.11 25.31
N THR A 176 21.67 -2.05 24.70
CA THR A 176 21.98 -1.67 23.32
C THR A 176 22.60 -0.29 23.28
N VAL A 177 23.90 -0.22 22.97
CA VAL A 177 24.68 1.01 23.01
C VAL A 177 25.27 1.36 21.64
N SER A 178 25.22 2.65 21.31
CA SER A 178 25.80 3.25 20.13
C SER A 178 26.60 4.48 20.53
N GLY A 179 27.91 4.51 20.24
CA GLY A 179 28.79 5.67 20.42
C GLY A 179 28.34 6.82 19.53
N GLY A 180 28.56 6.69 18.22
CA GLY A 180 28.05 7.63 17.23
C GLY A 180 29.18 8.22 16.38
N ASN A 181 29.26 9.54 16.29
CA ASN A 181 30.31 10.23 15.54
C ASN A 181 31.35 10.84 16.48
N GLY A 182 32.56 10.31 16.47
CA GLY A 182 33.73 10.79 17.19
C GLY A 182 34.41 9.64 17.91
N ASN A 183 35.45 9.93 18.70
CA ASN A 183 36.27 8.87 19.30
C ASN A 183 35.72 8.49 20.68
N ASP A 184 34.85 7.50 20.70
CA ASP A 184 34.04 7.15 21.86
C ASP A 184 34.73 6.15 22.79
N GLN A 185 34.31 6.15 24.06
CA GLN A 185 34.67 5.17 25.06
C GLN A 185 33.39 4.52 25.60
N VAL A 186 33.12 3.29 25.18
CA VAL A 186 31.92 2.56 25.56
C VAL A 186 32.30 1.32 26.38
N ARG A 187 31.57 1.07 27.47
CA ARG A 187 31.64 -0.16 28.27
C ARG A 187 30.23 -0.74 28.33
N GLY A 188 30.03 -2.00 27.97
CA GLY A 188 28.74 -2.69 28.15
C GLY A 188 28.44 -2.96 29.63
N ASP A 189 29.50 -3.18 30.42
CA ASP A 189 29.45 -3.47 31.85
C ASP A 189 28.95 -4.91 32.15
N ALA A 190 27.73 -5.19 32.60
CA ALA A 190 27.35 -6.57 32.96
C ALA A 190 26.02 -7.01 32.33
N GLY A 191 26.08 -8.05 31.51
CA GLY A 191 24.93 -8.66 30.83
C GLY A 191 25.31 -8.96 29.38
N ASN A 192 24.34 -9.30 28.52
CA ASN A 192 24.63 -9.66 27.13
C ASN A 192 24.39 -8.44 26.23
N ASP A 193 25.44 -7.64 26.05
CA ASP A 193 25.33 -6.31 25.46
C ASP A 193 25.52 -6.30 23.94
N LEU A 194 24.86 -5.33 23.29
CA LEU A 194 25.12 -4.95 21.91
C LEU A 194 25.78 -3.57 21.89
N VAL A 195 27.09 -3.52 21.64
CA VAL A 195 27.88 -2.28 21.64
C VAL A 195 28.35 -1.94 20.22
N LYS A 196 28.15 -0.69 19.80
CA LYS A 196 28.61 -0.15 18.50
C LYS A 196 29.37 1.15 18.70
N GLY A 197 30.56 1.28 18.11
CA GLY A 197 31.31 2.55 18.07
C GLY A 197 30.76 3.51 17.01
N ASN A 198 30.56 3.00 15.80
CA ASN A 198 30.10 3.68 14.59
C ASN A 198 31.17 4.45 13.82
N THR A 199 31.48 5.72 14.10
CA THR A 199 32.51 6.43 13.34
C THR A 199 33.46 7.17 14.26
N GLY A 200 34.77 7.05 14.03
CA GLY A 200 35.81 7.57 14.91
C GLY A 200 36.75 6.46 15.34
N ASP A 201 37.84 6.80 16.02
CA ASP A 201 38.74 5.80 16.61
C ASP A 201 38.25 5.45 18.02
N ASP A 202 37.46 4.38 18.15
CA ASP A 202 36.68 4.05 19.34
C ASP A 202 37.40 3.08 20.29
N GLN A 203 36.98 3.09 21.55
CA GLN A 203 37.39 2.15 22.59
C GLN A 203 36.16 1.47 23.19
N LEU A 204 35.95 0.20 22.88
CA LEU A 204 34.78 -0.58 23.27
C LEU A 204 35.18 -1.73 24.20
N SER A 205 34.43 -1.92 25.28
CA SER A 205 34.53 -3.05 26.21
C SER A 205 33.15 -3.68 26.34
N GLY A 206 33.06 -5.02 26.22
CA GLY A 206 31.82 -5.78 26.42
C GLY A 206 31.50 -5.83 27.90
N GLY A 207 32.36 -6.51 28.66
CA GLY A 207 32.26 -6.56 30.10
C GLY A 207 32.13 -8.00 30.58
N THR A 208 31.06 -8.34 31.29
CA THR A 208 30.82 -9.73 31.69
C THR A 208 29.55 -10.29 31.05
N GLU A 209 29.58 -11.58 30.74
CA GLU A 209 28.58 -12.31 29.93
C GLU A 209 28.85 -12.15 28.43
N ASN A 210 27.91 -12.54 27.55
CA ASN A 210 28.24 -12.74 26.13
C ASN A 210 27.86 -11.52 25.31
N ASP A 211 28.86 -10.77 24.86
CA ASP A 211 28.67 -9.48 24.25
C ASP A 211 28.84 -9.51 22.72
N THR A 212 28.27 -8.53 22.04
CA THR A 212 28.49 -8.28 20.61
C THR A 212 28.98 -6.85 20.39
N LEU A 213 30.22 -6.71 19.93
CA LEU A 213 30.90 -5.44 19.69
C LEU A 213 31.13 -5.20 18.19
N PHE A 214 30.80 -3.99 17.73
CA PHE A 214 31.12 -3.48 16.40
C PHE A 214 31.91 -2.18 16.52
N GLY A 215 33.11 -2.13 15.96
CA GLY A 215 33.95 -0.92 15.93
C GLY A 215 33.30 0.15 15.05
N GLY A 216 33.25 -0.11 13.75
CA GLY A 216 32.62 0.78 12.79
C GLY A 216 33.66 1.35 11.84
N GLN A 217 33.65 2.65 11.59
CA GLN A 217 34.62 3.36 10.76
C GLN A 217 35.70 3.99 11.63
N GLY A 218 36.93 3.54 11.53
CA GLY A 218 38.05 4.11 12.28
C GLY A 218 39.05 3.05 12.70
N ASN A 219 39.98 3.40 13.56
CA ASN A 219 40.94 2.44 14.10
C ASN A 219 40.57 2.14 15.54
N ASP A 220 39.75 1.12 15.72
CA ASP A 220 39.05 0.86 16.97
C ASP A 220 39.81 -0.11 17.86
N GLN A 221 39.52 -0.05 19.15
CA GLN A 221 40.01 -1.00 20.15
C GLN A 221 38.82 -1.68 20.82
N LEU A 222 38.63 -2.96 20.55
CA LEU A 222 37.52 -3.76 21.09
C LEU A 222 38.06 -4.79 22.08
N THR A 223 37.44 -4.88 23.25
CA THR A 223 37.72 -5.88 24.29
C THR A 223 36.42 -6.58 24.69
N GLY A 224 36.30 -7.90 24.53
CA GLY A 224 35.11 -8.65 24.99
C GLY A 224 35.05 -8.78 26.51
N ASP A 225 36.23 -8.87 27.14
CA ASP A 225 36.42 -9.06 28.59
C ASP A 225 36.06 -10.47 29.06
N GLY A 226 34.83 -10.78 29.46
CA GLY A 226 34.51 -12.05 30.08
C GLY A 226 33.20 -12.67 29.63
N GLY A 227 33.25 -13.55 28.64
CA GLY A 227 32.14 -14.38 28.19
C GLY A 227 32.47 -15.01 26.85
N ASP A 228 31.49 -15.58 26.16
CA ASP A 228 31.68 -16.04 24.78
C ASP A 228 31.31 -14.87 23.83
N ASP A 229 32.29 -14.00 23.52
CA ASP A 229 32.02 -12.70 22.89
C ASP A 229 32.09 -12.72 21.35
N ARG A 230 31.48 -11.73 20.70
CA ARG A 230 31.57 -11.51 19.25
C ARG A 230 32.09 -10.11 18.95
N LEU A 231 33.25 -10.03 18.28
CA LEU A 231 33.92 -8.76 17.98
C LEU A 231 34.08 -8.57 16.48
N SER A 232 33.67 -7.42 15.94
CA SER A 232 33.91 -6.98 14.55
C SER A 232 34.54 -5.60 14.56
N GLY A 233 35.72 -5.43 13.96
CA GLY A 233 36.33 -4.11 13.78
C GLY A 233 35.62 -3.26 12.71
N ASP A 234 35.06 -3.91 11.69
CA ASP A 234 34.46 -3.29 10.51
C ASP A 234 35.47 -2.51 9.63
N GLU A 235 35.27 -1.23 9.36
CA GLU A 235 36.12 -0.43 8.46
C GLU A 235 37.27 0.25 9.19
N GLY A 236 38.49 -0.29 9.04
CA GLY A 236 39.71 0.44 9.39
C GLY A 236 40.82 -0.48 9.88
N ILE A 237 41.61 -0.05 10.86
CA ILE A 237 42.72 -0.85 11.39
C ILE A 237 42.52 -1.07 12.89
N ASP A 238 41.80 -2.14 13.20
CA ASP A 238 41.31 -2.36 14.55
C ASP A 238 42.20 -3.29 15.37
N THR A 239 42.08 -3.17 16.69
CA THR A 239 42.69 -4.07 17.67
C THR A 239 41.58 -4.78 18.43
N LEU A 240 41.53 -6.11 18.32
CA LEU A 240 40.50 -6.95 18.91
C LEU A 240 41.11 -7.84 20.00
N MET A 241 40.48 -7.85 21.17
CA MET A 241 40.83 -8.69 22.32
C MET A 241 39.57 -9.43 22.79
N GLY A 242 39.57 -10.75 22.73
CA GLY A 242 38.40 -11.55 23.10
C GLY A 242 38.18 -11.57 24.61
N GLY A 243 39.24 -11.83 25.37
CA GLY A 243 39.16 -11.97 26.82
C GLY A 243 38.97 -13.42 27.26
N ASP A 244 38.16 -13.65 28.28
CA ASP A 244 37.90 -14.96 28.90
C ASP A 244 36.62 -15.61 28.34
N GLY A 245 36.78 -16.61 27.47
CA GLY A 245 35.69 -17.48 27.05
C GLY A 245 35.97 -17.97 25.64
N LYS A 246 34.94 -18.29 24.86
CA LYS A 246 35.05 -18.70 23.47
C LYS A 246 34.59 -17.58 22.54
N ASP A 247 35.57 -16.86 22.01
CA ASP A 247 35.28 -15.64 21.29
C ASP A 247 35.19 -15.86 19.78
N ILE A 248 34.42 -15.00 19.11
CA ILE A 248 34.27 -14.97 17.66
C ILE A 248 34.79 -13.63 17.14
N PHE A 249 35.93 -13.68 16.44
CA PHE A 249 36.50 -12.53 15.74
C PHE A 249 35.99 -12.49 14.30
N VAL A 250 35.20 -11.47 13.99
CA VAL A 250 34.60 -11.22 12.67
C VAL A 250 35.56 -10.38 11.86
N ILE A 251 36.02 -10.91 10.72
CA ILE A 251 36.98 -10.22 9.86
C ILE A 251 36.40 -10.11 8.45
N ASP A 252 36.27 -8.88 7.95
CA ASP A 252 35.89 -8.62 6.56
C ASP A 252 37.03 -8.87 5.61
N SER A 253 36.92 -9.98 4.89
CA SER A 253 37.92 -10.37 3.92
C SER A 253 37.93 -9.48 2.65
N SER A 254 36.98 -8.56 2.52
CA SER A 254 36.97 -7.53 1.48
C SER A 254 37.94 -6.37 1.76
N GLN A 255 38.29 -6.13 3.02
CA GLN A 255 39.22 -5.07 3.47
C GLN A 255 40.60 -5.66 3.78
N LEU A 256 41.43 -5.82 2.75
CA LEU A 256 42.75 -6.43 2.93
C LEU A 256 43.85 -5.39 3.17
N GLY A 257 44.60 -5.57 4.26
CA GLY A 257 45.79 -4.80 4.54
C GLY A 257 46.93 -5.06 3.54
N SER A 258 47.65 -3.99 3.18
CA SER A 258 48.82 -4.10 2.29
C SER A 258 50.08 -4.60 3.01
N ASN A 259 50.11 -4.46 4.34
CA ASN A 259 51.20 -4.86 5.22
C ASN A 259 50.69 -5.00 6.67
N PRO A 260 51.48 -5.58 7.59
CA PRO A 260 51.02 -5.89 8.95
C PRO A 260 50.69 -4.68 9.84
N GLU A 261 51.08 -3.45 9.46
CA GLU A 261 50.72 -2.22 10.18
C GLU A 261 49.41 -1.62 9.68
N SER A 262 48.89 -2.12 8.55
CA SER A 262 47.63 -1.67 7.95
C SER A 262 46.59 -2.80 7.92
N SER A 263 46.62 -3.69 8.90
CA SER A 263 45.68 -4.82 9.02
C SER A 263 45.25 -4.95 10.48
N GLU A 264 44.07 -5.51 10.68
CA GLU A 264 43.47 -5.80 11.97
C GLU A 264 44.40 -6.68 12.83
N ILE A 265 44.41 -6.43 14.13
CA ILE A 265 45.26 -7.12 15.09
C ILE A 265 44.39 -7.83 16.11
N ILE A 266 44.53 -9.15 16.23
CA ILE A 266 43.89 -9.94 17.29
C ILE A 266 44.95 -10.27 18.35
N VAL A 267 44.73 -9.83 19.59
CA VAL A 267 45.77 -9.74 20.61
C VAL A 267 45.96 -11.03 21.42
N ASP A 268 44.86 -11.71 21.75
CA ASP A 268 44.83 -12.79 22.76
C ASP A 268 44.17 -14.10 22.28
N TYR A 269 43.95 -14.23 20.97
CA TYR A 269 43.36 -15.41 20.34
C TYR A 269 43.87 -16.75 20.93
N LYS A 270 42.97 -17.61 21.39
CA LYS A 270 43.21 -18.93 21.96
C LYS A 270 42.84 -20.03 20.96
N PRO A 271 43.82 -20.64 20.26
CA PRO A 271 43.52 -21.67 19.26
C PRO A 271 42.80 -22.88 19.85
N GLY A 272 41.65 -23.22 19.27
CA GLY A 272 40.82 -24.37 19.67
C GLY A 272 39.75 -24.02 20.72
N GLU A 273 39.74 -22.78 21.19
CA GLU A 273 38.67 -22.18 21.99
C GLU A 273 37.96 -21.13 21.14
N ASP A 274 38.72 -20.14 20.64
CA ASP A 274 38.20 -19.02 19.84
C ASP A 274 38.10 -19.35 18.35
N ILE A 275 37.26 -18.60 17.65
CA ILE A 275 36.97 -18.76 16.23
C ILE A 275 37.19 -17.46 15.47
N ILE A 276 37.77 -17.56 14.27
CA ILE A 276 37.81 -16.48 13.29
C ILE A 276 36.67 -16.70 12.29
N PHE A 277 35.74 -15.77 12.24
CA PHE A 277 34.62 -15.76 11.32
C PHE A 277 34.96 -14.84 10.14
N LEU A 278 35.17 -15.42 8.95
CA LEU A 278 35.48 -14.66 7.75
C LEU A 278 34.18 -14.28 7.02
N THR A 279 33.97 -12.99 6.83
CA THR A 279 32.90 -12.47 5.97
C THR A 279 33.45 -12.21 4.56
N GLY A 280 32.61 -12.36 3.52
CA GLY A 280 33.03 -12.22 2.11
C GLY A 280 33.42 -13.54 1.42
N ASP A 281 34.14 -13.44 0.30
CA ASP A 281 34.38 -14.56 -0.63
C ASP A 281 35.68 -15.36 -0.38
N LEU A 282 36.47 -15.00 0.65
CA LEU A 282 37.73 -15.67 0.94
C LEU A 282 37.54 -16.95 1.77
N GLY A 283 37.59 -18.09 1.09
CA GLY A 283 37.75 -19.39 1.73
C GLY A 283 39.11 -19.59 2.42
N PHE A 284 39.15 -20.39 3.49
CA PHE A 284 40.40 -20.72 4.21
C PHE A 284 41.50 -21.29 3.30
N GLU A 285 41.13 -22.03 2.25
CA GLU A 285 42.09 -22.56 1.26
C GLU A 285 42.84 -21.48 0.47
N ASN A 286 42.39 -20.22 0.58
CA ASN A 286 43.03 -19.05 0.00
C ASN A 286 43.83 -18.23 1.02
N LEU A 287 43.90 -18.68 2.27
CA LEU A 287 44.72 -18.09 3.32
C LEU A 287 46.01 -18.89 3.53
N THR A 288 47.09 -18.15 3.82
CA THR A 288 48.40 -18.70 4.15
C THR A 288 48.88 -18.09 5.46
N PRO A 289 48.82 -18.83 6.58
CA PRO A 289 49.43 -18.41 7.85
C PRO A 289 50.96 -18.32 7.71
N LYS A 290 51.56 -17.18 8.06
CA LYS A 290 53.01 -16.94 7.98
C LYS A 290 53.53 -16.22 9.22
N PRO A 291 54.81 -16.35 9.61
CA PRO A 291 55.38 -15.54 10.69
C PRO A 291 55.31 -14.05 10.34
N ASP A 292 54.96 -13.21 11.31
CA ASP A 292 55.07 -11.75 11.19
C ASP A 292 56.56 -11.35 11.10
N PRO A 293 56.99 -10.57 10.08
CA PRO A 293 58.38 -10.16 9.94
C PRO A 293 58.86 -9.20 11.06
N ARG A 294 57.94 -8.58 11.80
CA ARG A 294 58.22 -7.70 12.94
C ARG A 294 58.52 -8.50 14.21
N THR A 295 57.89 -9.67 14.36
CA THR A 295 58.02 -10.54 15.54
C THR A 295 57.74 -12.00 15.18
N GLU A 296 58.69 -12.89 15.46
CA GLU A 296 58.56 -14.32 15.15
C GLU A 296 57.49 -15.06 16.00
N ASN A 297 56.95 -14.39 17.02
CA ASN A 297 55.90 -14.92 17.90
C ASN A 297 54.50 -14.47 17.47
N SER A 298 54.31 -13.95 16.26
CA SER A 298 52.98 -13.58 15.75
C SER A 298 52.77 -14.10 14.34
N THR A 299 51.52 -14.26 13.94
CA THR A 299 51.14 -14.86 12.66
C THR A 299 50.35 -13.87 11.83
N ILE A 300 50.71 -13.74 10.56
CA ILE A 300 49.94 -13.04 9.55
C ILE A 300 49.06 -14.05 8.82
N LEU A 301 47.77 -13.73 8.67
CA LEU A 301 46.86 -14.43 7.79
C LEU A 301 46.87 -13.75 6.41
N GLU A 302 47.72 -14.22 5.50
CA GLU A 302 47.86 -13.62 4.17
C GLU A 302 46.97 -14.33 3.14
N ALA A 303 46.13 -13.60 2.41
CA ALA A 303 45.39 -14.10 1.27
C ALA A 303 46.32 -14.38 0.08
N LYS A 304 45.94 -15.32 -0.81
CA LYS A 304 46.71 -15.60 -2.06
C LYS A 304 46.90 -14.38 -2.97
N SER A 305 46.03 -13.38 -2.86
CA SER A 305 46.17 -12.09 -3.53
C SER A 305 47.39 -11.28 -3.06
N GLY A 306 47.95 -11.64 -1.90
CA GLY A 306 49.04 -10.94 -1.23
C GLY A 306 48.60 -9.93 -0.18
N GLY A 307 47.29 -9.68 -0.05
CA GLY A 307 46.72 -8.88 1.03
C GLY A 307 46.69 -9.64 2.35
N ILE A 308 46.72 -8.91 3.46
CA ILE A 308 46.69 -9.46 4.81
C ILE A 308 45.27 -9.29 5.36
N VAL A 309 44.71 -10.37 5.89
CA VAL A 309 43.37 -10.41 6.49
C VAL A 309 43.40 -10.01 7.96
N ALA A 310 44.41 -10.47 8.70
CA ALA A 310 44.59 -10.12 10.12
C ALA A 310 45.99 -10.53 10.60
N VAL A 311 46.42 -9.95 11.72
CA VAL A 311 47.61 -10.33 12.48
C VAL A 311 47.18 -10.94 13.81
N LEU A 312 47.57 -12.19 14.07
CA LEU A 312 47.36 -12.88 15.35
C LEU A 312 48.60 -12.73 16.23
N GLN A 313 48.50 -11.90 17.26
CA GLN A 313 49.60 -11.64 18.19
C GLN A 313 49.82 -12.86 19.11
N GLY A 314 51.08 -13.15 19.45
CA GLY A 314 51.42 -14.26 20.36
C GLY A 314 51.25 -15.68 19.78
N ILE A 315 50.68 -15.83 18.58
CA ILE A 315 50.38 -17.13 17.97
C ILE A 315 51.36 -17.47 16.86
N LYS A 316 51.83 -18.73 16.84
CA LYS A 316 52.72 -19.24 15.79
C LYS A 316 51.92 -19.85 14.62
N PRO A 317 52.46 -19.81 13.38
CA PRO A 317 51.70 -20.26 12.21
C PRO A 317 51.28 -21.74 12.24
N ASP A 318 52.03 -22.59 12.95
CA ASP A 318 51.74 -24.02 13.09
C ASP A 318 50.58 -24.33 14.06
N GLN A 319 50.09 -23.31 14.79
CA GLN A 319 48.93 -23.41 15.66
C GLN A 319 47.61 -23.07 14.95
N ILE A 320 47.69 -22.50 13.74
CA ILE A 320 46.52 -22.11 12.95
C ILE A 320 46.24 -23.15 11.87
N ASN A 321 45.00 -23.64 11.85
CA ASN A 321 44.52 -24.58 10.86
C ASN A 321 43.04 -24.34 10.52
N ARG A 322 42.47 -25.15 9.63
CA ARG A 322 41.11 -24.97 9.12
C ARG A 322 40.03 -24.94 10.22
N SER A 323 40.22 -25.66 11.33
CA SER A 323 39.23 -25.73 12.41
C SER A 323 39.10 -24.42 13.20
N ASN A 324 40.03 -23.48 13.03
CA ASN A 324 40.00 -22.17 13.67
C ASN A 324 39.03 -21.20 12.98
N PHE A 325 38.42 -21.60 11.85
CA PHE A 325 37.59 -20.72 11.02
C PHE A 325 36.19 -21.27 10.80
N ILE A 326 35.18 -20.39 10.78
CA ILE A 326 33.81 -20.70 10.34
C ILE A 326 33.48 -19.86 9.10
N ILE A 327 33.03 -20.52 8.04
CA ILE A 327 32.62 -19.90 6.75
C ILE A 327 31.26 -20.47 6.34
N PRO A 328 30.13 -19.91 6.84
CA PRO A 328 28.79 -20.42 6.57
C PRO A 328 28.34 -20.11 5.15
N GLY A 329 28.97 -19.17 4.47
CA GLY A 329 28.68 -18.83 3.08
C GLY A 329 27.49 -17.88 2.91
N VAL A 330 27.26 -17.56 1.65
CA VAL A 330 26.29 -16.58 1.15
C VAL A 330 25.11 -17.31 0.54
N VAL A 331 23.89 -16.94 0.92
CA VAL A 331 22.64 -17.53 0.43
C VAL A 331 21.91 -16.53 -0.46
N GLU A 332 21.54 -16.95 -1.66
CA GLU A 332 20.91 -16.09 -2.67
C GLU A 332 19.96 -16.89 -3.58
N PHE A 333 19.11 -16.17 -4.32
CA PHE A 333 18.36 -16.78 -5.42
C PHE A 333 19.30 -17.04 -6.60
N SER A 334 19.06 -18.11 -7.34
CA SER A 334 19.86 -18.41 -8.54
C SER A 334 19.56 -17.49 -9.73
N SER A 335 18.48 -16.70 -9.67
CA SER A 335 18.02 -15.76 -10.70
C SER A 335 17.17 -14.67 -10.05
N ASP A 336 17.08 -13.53 -10.72
CA ASP A 336 16.14 -12.43 -10.44
C ASP A 336 14.69 -12.74 -10.89
N GLU A 337 14.50 -13.69 -11.81
CA GLU A 337 13.18 -14.10 -12.31
C GLU A 337 12.98 -15.62 -12.33
N PHE A 338 11.77 -16.04 -11.94
CA PHE A 338 11.29 -17.42 -11.95
C PHE A 338 9.90 -17.50 -12.61
N ALA A 339 9.48 -18.70 -13.02
CA ALA A 339 8.20 -18.89 -13.68
C ALA A 339 7.58 -20.26 -13.39
N VAL A 340 6.26 -20.29 -13.27
CA VAL A 340 5.49 -21.48 -12.91
C VAL A 340 4.07 -21.34 -13.47
N ASN A 341 3.49 -22.45 -13.91
CA ASN A 341 2.09 -22.48 -14.31
C ASN A 341 1.16 -22.45 -13.08
N GLU A 342 -0.06 -21.95 -13.22
CA GLU A 342 -1.03 -21.90 -12.11
C GLU A 342 -1.29 -23.30 -11.53
N ASN A 343 -1.28 -24.35 -12.36
CA ASN A 343 -1.32 -25.76 -11.94
C ASN A 343 -0.09 -26.28 -11.14
N GLY A 344 0.90 -25.43 -10.87
CA GLY A 344 2.10 -25.74 -10.09
C GLY A 344 3.24 -26.38 -10.89
N THR A 345 3.08 -26.59 -12.20
CA THR A 345 4.16 -27.09 -13.05
C THR A 345 5.23 -26.02 -13.23
N ALA A 346 6.44 -26.27 -12.74
CA ALA A 346 7.55 -25.34 -12.87
C ALA A 346 7.97 -25.15 -14.33
N ILE A 347 8.16 -23.90 -14.74
CA ILE A 347 8.81 -23.51 -16.00
C ILE A 347 10.27 -23.16 -15.74
N ASN A 348 10.50 -22.27 -14.78
CA ASN A 348 11.79 -21.93 -14.20
C ASN A 348 11.65 -21.95 -12.66
N PRO A 349 12.02 -23.05 -11.97
CA PRO A 349 11.71 -23.24 -10.56
C PRO A 349 12.51 -22.29 -9.65
N VAL A 350 11.85 -21.75 -8.62
CA VAL A 350 12.50 -20.97 -7.57
C VAL A 350 13.61 -21.79 -6.95
N THR A 351 14.83 -21.30 -7.05
CA THR A 351 16.02 -22.01 -6.58
C THR A 351 16.86 -21.11 -5.69
N VAL A 352 17.20 -21.61 -4.51
CA VAL A 352 18.07 -20.95 -3.53
C VAL A 352 19.40 -21.69 -3.51
N VAL A 353 20.51 -20.94 -3.56
CA VAL A 353 21.87 -21.47 -3.58
C VAL A 353 22.66 -20.98 -2.38
N ARG A 354 23.66 -21.77 -1.97
CA ARG A 354 24.62 -21.44 -0.92
C ARG A 354 26.03 -21.44 -1.54
N ASN A 355 26.65 -20.27 -1.58
CA ASN A 355 27.93 -19.98 -2.23
C ASN A 355 28.98 -19.54 -1.20
N SER A 356 30.26 -19.51 -1.59
CA SER A 356 31.36 -18.94 -0.80
C SER A 356 31.56 -19.49 0.63
N GLY A 357 30.97 -20.64 0.97
CA GLY A 357 31.12 -21.29 2.28
C GLY A 357 30.12 -22.42 2.49
N ASN A 358 30.45 -23.38 3.34
CA ASN A 358 29.56 -24.50 3.68
C ASN A 358 29.70 -24.99 5.12
N ASP A 359 30.31 -24.20 6.01
CA ASP A 359 30.46 -24.58 7.41
C ASP A 359 29.15 -24.44 8.17
N GLY A 360 28.84 -25.42 9.00
CA GLY A 360 27.65 -25.41 9.83
C GLY A 360 26.36 -25.65 9.05
N GLU A 361 25.34 -26.07 9.80
CA GLU A 361 23.97 -26.08 9.31
C GLU A 361 23.48 -24.63 9.26
N ILE A 362 22.84 -24.21 8.16
CA ILE A 362 22.25 -22.87 8.03
C ILE A 362 20.82 -23.01 7.51
N SER A 363 20.04 -21.95 7.69
CA SER A 363 18.73 -21.82 7.08
C SER A 363 18.49 -20.39 6.63
N VAL A 364 17.62 -20.22 5.63
CA VAL A 364 17.10 -18.94 5.19
C VAL A 364 15.60 -19.08 4.97
N THR A 365 14.86 -17.99 5.13
CA THR A 365 13.43 -17.97 4.92
C THR A 365 13.11 -17.31 3.57
N VAL A 366 12.41 -18.02 2.69
CA VAL A 366 11.82 -17.43 1.47
C VAL A 366 10.46 -16.88 1.82
N VAL A 367 10.28 -15.56 1.69
CA VAL A 367 9.05 -14.85 1.99
C VAL A 367 8.39 -14.38 0.68
N PRO A 368 7.24 -14.97 0.30
CA PRO A 368 6.45 -14.47 -0.83
C PRO A 368 5.67 -13.21 -0.43
N VAL A 369 5.93 -12.12 -1.12
CA VAL A 369 5.29 -10.82 -0.95
C VAL A 369 4.37 -10.54 -2.13
N ARG A 370 3.08 -10.32 -1.85
CA ARG A 370 2.09 -9.97 -2.87
C ARG A 370 2.47 -8.66 -3.55
N THR A 371 2.37 -8.65 -4.88
CA THR A 371 2.38 -7.41 -5.66
C THR A 371 0.93 -6.97 -5.88
N PRO A 372 0.68 -5.74 -6.38
CA PRO A 372 -0.66 -5.33 -6.82
C PRO A 372 -1.31 -6.28 -7.84
N LEU A 373 -0.51 -7.15 -8.49
CA LEU A 373 -0.95 -8.10 -9.52
C LEU A 373 -1.32 -9.49 -8.97
N THR A 374 -1.10 -9.69 -7.66
CA THR A 374 -1.48 -10.90 -6.94
C THR A 374 -2.56 -10.56 -5.91
N PRO A 375 -3.83 -10.62 -6.30
CA PRO A 375 -4.93 -10.16 -5.47
C PRO A 375 -5.18 -11.01 -4.22
N PRO A 376 -5.95 -10.48 -3.24
CA PRO A 376 -6.21 -11.11 -1.93
C PRO A 376 -6.75 -12.54 -2.04
N ASP A 377 -7.57 -12.81 -3.06
CA ASP A 377 -8.15 -14.11 -3.30
C ASP A 377 -7.33 -14.94 -4.32
N ASN A 378 -6.64 -15.91 -3.74
CA ASN A 378 -6.42 -17.24 -4.32
C ASN A 378 -5.47 -17.41 -5.51
N GLN A 379 -4.22 -16.95 -5.38
CA GLN A 379 -3.15 -17.50 -6.23
C GLN A 379 -1.93 -17.99 -5.47
N ILE A 380 -1.60 -17.46 -4.28
CA ILE A 380 -0.34 -17.81 -3.62
C ILE A 380 -0.50 -17.93 -2.12
N ASN A 381 0.05 -19.00 -1.56
CA ASN A 381 0.32 -19.10 -0.15
C ASN A 381 1.53 -18.24 0.21
N THR A 382 1.31 -17.16 0.96
CA THR A 382 2.37 -16.26 1.45
C THR A 382 3.05 -16.78 2.71
N ASN A 383 2.79 -18.02 3.13
CA ASN A 383 3.50 -18.62 4.25
C ASN A 383 4.99 -18.69 3.93
N PRO A 384 5.84 -18.15 4.81
CA PRO A 384 7.29 -18.25 4.65
C PRO A 384 7.75 -19.71 4.55
N VAL A 385 8.69 -19.97 3.65
CA VAL A 385 9.27 -21.31 3.45
C VAL A 385 10.72 -21.33 3.93
N VAL A 386 11.00 -22.13 4.96
CA VAL A 386 12.37 -22.28 5.48
C VAL A 386 13.15 -23.25 4.59
N VAL A 387 14.26 -22.77 4.04
CA VAL A 387 15.23 -23.56 3.26
C VAL A 387 16.41 -23.88 4.16
N LYS A 388 16.80 -25.16 4.25
CA LYS A 388 17.90 -25.62 5.10
C LYS A 388 19.05 -26.17 4.27
N PHE A 389 20.28 -25.83 4.66
CA PHE A 389 21.51 -26.42 4.17
C PHE A 389 22.23 -27.07 5.35
N GLY A 390 22.55 -28.37 5.23
CA GLY A 390 23.35 -29.05 6.24
C GLY A 390 24.81 -28.57 6.25
N ASN A 391 25.56 -28.96 7.27
CA ASN A 391 27.01 -28.77 7.28
C ASN A 391 27.66 -29.46 6.06
N GLY A 392 28.44 -28.72 5.30
CA GLY A 392 29.07 -29.13 4.05
C GLY A 392 28.17 -29.09 2.80
N ASP A 393 26.88 -28.77 2.94
CA ASP A 393 25.91 -28.83 1.84
C ASP A 393 25.84 -27.52 1.05
N ASN A 394 26.23 -27.60 -0.21
CA ASN A 394 26.17 -26.55 -1.23
C ASN A 394 25.26 -26.95 -2.41
N THR A 395 24.40 -27.96 -2.23
CA THR A 395 23.46 -28.40 -3.27
C THR A 395 22.32 -27.38 -3.39
N PRO A 396 22.04 -26.84 -4.59
CA PRO A 396 20.91 -25.92 -4.81
C PRO A 396 19.59 -26.52 -4.31
N LYS A 397 18.77 -25.69 -3.66
CA LYS A 397 17.47 -26.09 -3.11
C LYS A 397 16.35 -25.49 -3.96
N ILE A 398 15.54 -26.37 -4.54
CA ILE A 398 14.31 -25.97 -5.23
C ILE A 398 13.24 -25.72 -4.17
N VAL A 399 12.62 -24.55 -4.25
CA VAL A 399 11.58 -24.10 -3.33
C VAL A 399 10.24 -24.14 -4.06
N THR A 400 9.29 -24.91 -3.53
CA THR A 400 7.93 -24.90 -4.06
C THR A 400 7.13 -23.84 -3.33
N ILE A 401 6.74 -22.81 -4.05
CA ILE A 401 5.75 -21.83 -3.58
C ILE A 401 4.36 -22.42 -3.87
N PRO A 402 3.51 -22.68 -2.86
CA PRO A 402 2.20 -23.25 -3.09
C PRO A 402 1.32 -22.23 -3.84
N ILE A 403 0.87 -22.63 -5.02
CA ILE A 403 -0.01 -21.85 -5.88
C ILE A 403 -1.40 -22.48 -5.84
N VAL A 404 -2.43 -21.64 -5.83
CA VAL A 404 -3.79 -22.14 -5.94
C VAL A 404 -4.24 -22.00 -7.39
N ASN A 405 -4.41 -23.15 -8.04
CA ASN A 405 -5.05 -23.20 -9.36
C ASN A 405 -6.57 -23.05 -9.17
N ASN A 406 -7.15 -22.02 -9.80
CA ASN A 406 -8.59 -21.76 -9.73
C ASN A 406 -9.37 -22.44 -10.88
N ASN A 407 -8.67 -23.04 -11.85
CA ASN A 407 -9.19 -23.67 -13.07
C ASN A 407 -10.06 -22.71 -13.90
N VAL A 408 -9.77 -21.42 -13.86
CA VAL A 408 -10.48 -20.35 -14.58
C VAL A 408 -9.48 -19.56 -15.41
N PRO A 409 -9.72 -19.37 -16.73
CA PRO A 409 -8.85 -18.55 -17.56
C PRO A 409 -8.71 -17.12 -17.03
N ASN A 410 -7.48 -16.67 -16.76
CA ASN A 410 -7.16 -15.34 -16.22
C ASN A 410 -5.86 -14.77 -16.82
N TYR A 411 -5.54 -13.53 -16.46
CA TYR A 411 -4.25 -12.92 -16.81
C TYR A 411 -3.15 -13.36 -15.84
N ALA A 412 -1.92 -13.47 -16.36
CA ALA A 412 -0.75 -13.82 -15.58
C ALA A 412 -0.56 -12.88 -14.37
N ALA A 413 0.00 -13.43 -13.29
CA ALA A 413 0.29 -12.72 -12.05
C ALA A 413 1.77 -12.84 -11.71
N ASN A 414 2.22 -12.06 -10.72
CA ASN A 414 3.57 -12.21 -10.21
C ASN A 414 3.66 -11.97 -8.70
N VAL A 415 4.63 -12.62 -8.07
CA VAL A 415 4.96 -12.36 -6.67
C VAL A 415 6.43 -12.05 -6.51
N ARG A 416 6.72 -11.14 -5.59
CA ARG A 416 8.08 -10.85 -5.19
C ARG A 416 8.48 -11.83 -4.10
N LEU A 417 9.59 -12.51 -4.29
CA LEU A 417 10.21 -13.36 -3.29
C LEU A 417 11.35 -12.60 -2.64
N THR A 418 11.45 -12.70 -1.32
CA THR A 418 12.55 -12.11 -0.53
C THR A 418 13.21 -13.20 0.31
N LEU A 419 14.53 -13.16 0.43
CA LEU A 419 15.26 -13.97 1.41
C LEU A 419 15.41 -13.19 2.71
N GLU A 420 15.03 -13.82 3.82
CA GLU A 420 15.05 -13.21 5.15
C GLU A 420 15.59 -14.18 6.21
N ASN A 421 16.03 -13.62 7.35
CA ASN A 421 16.41 -14.36 8.56
C ASN A 421 17.41 -15.51 8.30
N PRO A 422 18.58 -15.25 7.69
CA PRO A 422 19.62 -16.26 7.60
C PRO A 422 20.12 -16.64 9.00
N THR A 423 20.35 -17.92 9.26
CA THR A 423 20.81 -18.42 10.56
C THR A 423 22.28 -18.80 10.55
N ASN A 424 22.89 -18.91 11.75
CA ASN A 424 24.27 -19.37 11.95
C ASN A 424 25.29 -18.61 11.08
N PHE A 425 25.13 -17.28 11.09
CA PHE A 425 26.02 -16.32 10.44
C PHE A 425 26.10 -16.44 8.90
N ALA A 426 25.19 -17.15 8.26
CA ALA A 426 25.07 -17.08 6.80
C ALA A 426 24.70 -15.66 6.36
N GLN A 427 25.27 -15.23 5.23
CA GLN A 427 25.01 -13.91 4.66
C GLN A 427 23.98 -13.99 3.53
N LEU A 428 23.29 -12.90 3.22
CA LEU A 428 22.42 -12.81 2.04
C LEU A 428 23.23 -12.25 0.86
N GLY A 429 23.16 -12.94 -0.28
CA GLY A 429 23.83 -12.51 -1.52
C GLY A 429 22.92 -11.68 -2.43
N THR A 430 23.34 -11.53 -3.68
CA THR A 430 22.58 -10.81 -4.71
C THR A 430 22.41 -11.70 -5.94
N PRO A 431 21.16 -12.06 -6.32
CA PRO A 431 19.90 -11.48 -5.86
C PRO A 431 19.35 -12.08 -4.55
N ASN A 432 19.04 -11.23 -3.56
CA ASN A 432 18.24 -11.60 -2.36
C ASN A 432 16.73 -11.40 -2.58
N GLN A 433 16.35 -10.90 -3.75
CA GLN A 433 14.96 -10.71 -4.18
C GLN A 433 14.79 -11.18 -5.61
N ALA A 434 13.65 -11.81 -5.90
CA ALA A 434 13.33 -12.31 -7.24
C ALA A 434 11.84 -12.17 -7.54
N LEU A 435 11.46 -12.14 -8.80
CA LEU A 435 10.07 -12.17 -9.25
C LEU A 435 9.67 -13.59 -9.65
N LEU A 436 8.56 -14.10 -9.11
CA LEU A 436 7.93 -15.34 -9.52
C LEU A 436 6.73 -15.03 -10.41
N ASN A 437 6.85 -15.27 -11.71
CA ASN A 437 5.76 -15.15 -12.67
C ASN A 437 4.85 -16.39 -12.61
N ILE A 438 3.56 -16.17 -12.38
CA ILE A 438 2.52 -17.20 -12.39
C ILE A 438 1.75 -17.08 -13.69
N ILE A 439 1.89 -18.10 -14.52
CA ILE A 439 1.29 -18.15 -15.85
C ILE A 439 0.01 -18.98 -15.76
N ASP A 440 -1.10 -18.37 -16.14
CA ASP A 440 -2.39 -19.06 -16.28
C ASP A 440 -2.27 -20.15 -17.35
N ASP A 441 -2.65 -21.38 -17.03
CA ASP A 441 -2.55 -22.52 -17.96
C ASP A 441 -3.90 -22.92 -18.58
N GLU A 442 -4.95 -22.21 -18.20
CA GLU A 442 -6.29 -22.31 -18.72
C GLU A 442 -6.46 -21.48 -20.00
N ILE A 443 -7.07 -22.09 -21.03
CA ILE A 443 -7.23 -21.43 -22.32
C ILE A 443 -8.61 -20.76 -22.38
N PRO A 444 -8.70 -19.42 -22.51
CA PRO A 444 -9.98 -18.75 -22.70
C PRO A 444 -10.57 -19.08 -24.08
N PRO A 445 -11.90 -18.98 -24.26
CA PRO A 445 -12.52 -19.19 -25.56
C PRO A 445 -11.96 -18.22 -26.59
N ALA A 446 -11.59 -18.75 -27.75
CA ALA A 446 -11.17 -17.92 -28.87
C ALA A 446 -12.37 -17.15 -29.45
N SER A 447 -12.14 -15.92 -29.89
CA SER A 447 -13.13 -15.18 -30.64
C SER A 447 -13.42 -15.88 -31.98
N VAL A 448 -14.69 -15.97 -32.35
CA VAL A 448 -15.14 -16.54 -33.63
C VAL A 448 -15.22 -15.49 -34.74
N GLY A 449 -15.05 -14.21 -34.38
CA GLY A 449 -15.11 -13.08 -35.31
C GLY A 449 -14.85 -11.75 -34.62
N THR A 450 -14.61 -10.72 -35.43
CA THR A 450 -14.42 -9.34 -34.96
C THR A 450 -15.15 -8.39 -35.90
N LEU A 451 -15.99 -7.53 -35.35
CA LEU A 451 -16.53 -6.39 -36.07
C LEU A 451 -15.53 -5.24 -35.95
N ILE A 452 -15.09 -4.74 -37.10
CA ILE A 452 -14.14 -3.63 -37.21
C ILE A 452 -14.91 -2.38 -37.60
N ASN A 453 -14.53 -1.24 -37.02
CA ASN A 453 -15.09 0.05 -37.40
C ASN A 453 -14.92 0.27 -38.92
N PRO A 454 -16.00 0.51 -39.68
CA PRO A 454 -15.91 0.74 -41.13
C PRO A 454 -15.13 2.00 -41.52
N ILE A 455 -14.98 2.95 -40.60
CA ILE A 455 -14.24 4.19 -40.82
C ILE A 455 -13.20 4.30 -39.69
N PRO A 456 -11.94 3.91 -39.93
CA PRO A 456 -10.90 3.98 -38.91
C PRO A 456 -10.56 5.44 -38.61
N GLU A 457 -10.86 5.87 -37.39
CA GLU A 457 -10.61 7.21 -36.85
C GLU A 457 -10.11 7.08 -35.40
N THR A 458 -9.20 7.95 -34.98
CA THR A 458 -8.70 8.02 -33.60
C THR A 458 -9.84 8.37 -32.64
N SER A 459 -9.91 7.70 -31.50
CA SER A 459 -10.94 7.95 -30.48
C SER A 459 -12.36 7.78 -31.01
N ALA A 460 -12.58 6.88 -31.96
CA ALA A 460 -13.91 6.63 -32.51
C ALA A 460 -14.84 5.92 -31.51
N GLU A 461 -14.26 5.25 -30.51
CA GLU A 461 -14.97 4.50 -29.46
C GLU A 461 -15.94 3.46 -30.05
N PHE A 462 -15.59 2.84 -31.18
CA PHE A 462 -16.44 1.83 -31.80
C PHE A 462 -16.61 0.62 -30.87
N GLY A 463 -17.85 0.24 -30.60
CA GLY A 463 -18.16 -0.79 -29.61
C GLY A 463 -18.52 -0.21 -28.23
N PHE A 464 -18.63 1.11 -28.09
CA PHE A 464 -19.07 1.73 -26.84
C PHE A 464 -20.47 1.27 -26.41
N ALA A 465 -21.40 1.14 -27.35
CA ALA A 465 -22.76 0.67 -27.07
C ALA A 465 -23.18 -0.42 -28.05
N LEU A 466 -23.88 -1.44 -27.54
CA LEU A 466 -24.32 -2.61 -28.30
C LEU A 466 -25.78 -2.91 -28.02
N SER A 467 -26.55 -3.21 -29.07
CA SER A 467 -27.89 -3.77 -28.90
C SER A 467 -28.20 -4.79 -29.99
N ARG A 468 -28.82 -5.89 -29.57
CA ARG A 468 -29.48 -6.85 -30.46
C ARG A 468 -30.57 -6.14 -31.28
N VAL A 469 -30.67 -6.47 -32.57
CA VAL A 469 -31.78 -6.06 -33.45
C VAL A 469 -32.67 -7.24 -33.79
N SER A 470 -32.10 -8.29 -34.36
CA SER A 470 -32.81 -9.52 -34.71
C SER A 470 -31.84 -10.71 -34.59
N ASN A 471 -32.22 -11.90 -35.08
CA ASN A 471 -31.45 -13.13 -34.83
C ASN A 471 -30.00 -13.10 -35.33
N ASN A 472 -29.67 -12.25 -36.30
CA ASN A 472 -28.33 -12.18 -36.90
C ASN A 472 -27.77 -10.75 -36.97
N PHE A 473 -28.44 -9.77 -36.36
CA PHE A 473 -28.08 -8.37 -36.51
C PHE A 473 -27.90 -7.68 -35.16
N ALA A 474 -26.88 -6.84 -35.07
CA ALA A 474 -26.63 -5.97 -33.93
C ALA A 474 -26.34 -4.56 -34.40
N VAL A 475 -26.74 -3.57 -33.60
CA VAL A 475 -26.30 -2.20 -33.77
C VAL A 475 -25.10 -1.94 -32.87
N VAL A 476 -24.10 -1.25 -33.42
CA VAL A 476 -22.87 -0.87 -32.73
C VAL A 476 -22.72 0.65 -32.78
N GLY A 477 -22.58 1.28 -31.62
CA GLY A 477 -22.29 2.70 -31.46
C GLY A 477 -20.80 3.02 -31.52
N ALA A 478 -20.47 4.18 -32.07
CA ALA A 478 -19.14 4.78 -32.14
C ALA A 478 -19.25 6.30 -31.88
N PRO A 479 -19.53 6.72 -30.64
CA PRO A 479 -19.91 8.09 -30.31
C PRO A 479 -18.77 9.11 -30.48
N GLY A 480 -17.52 8.72 -30.26
CA GLY A 480 -16.34 9.57 -30.50
C GLY A 480 -16.03 9.80 -32.00
N GLN A 481 -16.64 9.02 -32.90
CA GLN A 481 -16.33 9.10 -34.32
C GLN A 481 -16.77 10.43 -34.95
N THR A 482 -16.05 10.86 -35.99
CA THR A 482 -16.22 12.11 -36.73
C THR A 482 -16.10 13.34 -35.84
N ASN A 483 -15.03 13.43 -35.04
CA ASN A 483 -14.83 14.44 -33.99
C ASN A 483 -16.03 14.55 -33.04
N ASN A 484 -16.38 13.44 -32.38
CA ASN A 484 -17.47 13.34 -31.39
C ASN A 484 -18.86 13.71 -31.93
N GLN A 485 -19.07 13.72 -33.26
CA GLN A 485 -20.42 13.78 -33.82
C GLN A 485 -21.15 12.44 -33.62
N GLY A 486 -20.40 11.35 -33.67
CA GLY A 486 -20.87 9.99 -33.45
C GLY A 486 -21.50 9.33 -34.68
N ILE A 487 -21.34 8.01 -34.77
CA ILE A 487 -21.97 7.14 -35.78
C ILE A 487 -22.49 5.88 -35.10
N ALA A 488 -23.57 5.30 -35.64
CA ALA A 488 -23.94 3.93 -35.33
C ALA A 488 -24.05 3.08 -36.60
N TYR A 489 -23.79 1.78 -36.48
CA TYR A 489 -23.77 0.84 -37.60
C TYR A 489 -24.65 -0.36 -37.32
N LEU A 490 -25.43 -0.81 -38.30
CA LEU A 490 -26.10 -2.10 -38.26
C LEU A 490 -25.20 -3.16 -38.89
N PHE A 491 -24.77 -4.14 -38.12
CA PHE A 491 -23.93 -5.24 -38.60
C PHE A 491 -24.73 -6.52 -38.81
N ASP A 492 -24.43 -7.22 -39.90
CA ASP A 492 -24.73 -8.64 -40.02
C ASP A 492 -23.60 -9.43 -39.34
N LEU A 493 -23.96 -10.16 -38.27
CA LEU A 493 -23.00 -10.87 -37.45
C LEU A 493 -22.39 -12.09 -38.15
N THR A 494 -23.08 -12.64 -39.17
CA THR A 494 -22.58 -13.79 -39.93
C THR A 494 -21.52 -13.36 -40.94
N THR A 495 -21.77 -12.26 -41.66
CA THR A 495 -20.82 -11.74 -42.65
C THR A 495 -19.78 -10.79 -42.04
N GLN A 496 -20.03 -10.31 -40.81
CA GLN A 496 -19.19 -9.35 -40.09
C GLN A 496 -19.02 -8.03 -40.84
N GLN A 497 -20.02 -7.65 -41.64
CA GLN A 497 -20.01 -6.43 -42.44
C GLN A 497 -21.14 -5.47 -42.03
N PRO A 498 -20.91 -4.16 -42.12
CA PRO A 498 -21.97 -3.18 -41.91
C PRO A 498 -22.97 -3.26 -43.07
N THR A 499 -24.25 -3.32 -42.73
CA THR A 499 -25.37 -3.30 -43.68
C THR A 499 -25.99 -1.92 -43.79
N LEU A 500 -26.00 -1.13 -42.71
CA LEU A 500 -26.44 0.25 -42.68
C LEU A 500 -25.53 1.10 -41.80
N THR A 501 -25.47 2.39 -42.11
CA THR A 501 -24.80 3.43 -41.32
C THR A 501 -25.82 4.49 -40.96
N PHE A 502 -25.94 4.79 -39.67
CA PHE A 502 -26.82 5.81 -39.13
C PHE A 502 -25.99 7.02 -38.71
N ARG A 503 -26.45 8.20 -39.07
CA ARG A 503 -25.82 9.49 -38.74
C ARG A 503 -26.87 10.41 -38.16
N ASN A 504 -26.45 11.32 -37.29
CA ASN A 504 -27.30 12.40 -36.82
C ASN A 504 -27.89 13.16 -38.05
N PRO A 505 -29.23 13.17 -38.23
CA PRO A 505 -29.88 13.84 -39.36
C PRO A 505 -29.80 15.38 -39.31
N SER A 506 -29.53 15.95 -38.13
CA SER A 506 -29.46 17.38 -37.90
C SER A 506 -28.18 17.74 -37.14
N PRO A 507 -26.98 17.54 -37.75
CA PRO A 507 -25.72 17.78 -37.06
C PRO A 507 -25.59 19.29 -36.76
N SER A 508 -25.61 19.63 -35.48
CA SER A 508 -25.27 20.98 -35.00
C SER A 508 -23.75 21.21 -35.04
N ALA A 509 -23.30 22.46 -35.01
CA ALA A 509 -21.88 22.74 -34.79
C ALA A 509 -21.49 22.34 -33.37
N GLY A 510 -20.49 21.43 -33.21
CA GLY A 510 -20.06 20.90 -31.91
C GLY A 510 -20.47 19.43 -31.68
N ASN A 511 -19.97 18.81 -30.62
CA ASN A 511 -20.10 17.37 -30.36
C ASN A 511 -21.57 16.95 -30.19
N SER A 512 -21.94 15.73 -30.59
CA SER A 512 -23.28 15.16 -30.35
C SER A 512 -23.24 13.81 -29.62
N PHE A 513 -22.12 13.08 -29.71
CA PHE A 513 -21.97 11.72 -29.19
C PHE A 513 -23.10 10.78 -29.65
N PHE A 514 -23.51 10.91 -30.92
CA PHE A 514 -24.53 10.04 -31.50
C PHE A 514 -24.06 8.57 -31.49
N GLY A 515 -24.85 7.67 -30.89
CA GLY A 515 -24.45 6.27 -30.71
C GLY A 515 -23.91 5.95 -29.32
N GLU A 516 -23.93 6.89 -28.38
CA GLU A 516 -23.56 6.65 -26.97
C GLU A 516 -24.52 5.67 -26.29
N SER A 517 -25.79 5.68 -26.71
CA SER A 517 -26.77 4.67 -26.31
C SER A 517 -27.55 4.17 -27.52
N VAL A 518 -27.82 2.86 -27.56
CA VAL A 518 -28.55 2.22 -28.65
C VAL A 518 -29.52 1.18 -28.09
N THR A 519 -30.71 1.10 -28.68
CA THR A 519 -31.67 0.05 -28.37
C THR A 519 -32.55 -0.25 -29.59
N THR A 520 -33.38 -1.28 -29.51
CA THR A 520 -34.28 -1.68 -30.61
C THR A 520 -35.73 -1.78 -30.17
N ILE A 521 -36.61 -1.30 -31.04
CA ILE A 521 -38.06 -1.28 -30.85
C ILE A 521 -38.72 -2.35 -31.73
N LEU A 522 -40.01 -2.61 -31.48
CA LEU A 522 -40.85 -3.50 -32.29
C LEU A 522 -40.69 -3.26 -33.81
N GLY A 523 -40.52 -4.36 -34.56
CA GLY A 523 -40.29 -4.32 -36.01
C GLY A 523 -38.83 -4.13 -36.42
N ASP A 524 -37.89 -4.40 -35.50
CA ASP A 524 -36.44 -4.35 -35.71
C ASP A 524 -35.90 -2.94 -36.01
N ASN A 525 -36.66 -1.87 -35.73
CA ASN A 525 -36.17 -0.50 -35.86
C ASN A 525 -35.20 -0.14 -34.72
N VAL A 526 -34.31 0.82 -34.95
CA VAL A 526 -33.24 1.18 -34.01
C VAL A 526 -33.49 2.58 -33.44
N ILE A 527 -33.28 2.73 -32.14
CA ILE A 527 -33.28 3.98 -31.40
C ILE A 527 -31.85 4.30 -30.99
N ILE A 528 -31.42 5.54 -31.23
CA ILE A 528 -30.04 5.97 -31.00
C ILE A 528 -30.05 7.29 -30.22
N GLY A 529 -29.37 7.32 -29.09
CA GLY A 529 -29.15 8.53 -28.30
C GLY A 529 -28.00 9.38 -28.84
N ALA A 530 -28.14 10.68 -28.69
CA ALA A 530 -27.12 11.70 -28.93
C ALA A 530 -27.19 12.73 -27.78
N PRO A 531 -26.69 12.37 -26.58
CA PRO A 531 -26.90 13.17 -25.38
C PRO A 531 -26.28 14.57 -25.45
N GLN A 532 -25.24 14.77 -26.25
CA GLN A 532 -24.64 16.09 -26.42
C GLN A 532 -25.17 16.87 -27.63
N ASP A 533 -26.25 16.40 -28.27
CA ASP A 533 -26.86 17.14 -29.37
C ASP A 533 -27.23 18.57 -28.92
N ASN A 534 -26.79 19.57 -29.72
CA ASN A 534 -26.89 20.98 -29.39
C ASN A 534 -28.02 21.70 -30.15
N SER A 535 -28.91 20.97 -30.83
CA SER A 535 -29.90 21.54 -31.74
C SER A 535 -30.95 22.42 -31.07
N LEU A 536 -31.29 22.16 -29.80
CA LEU A 536 -32.25 22.96 -29.02
C LEU A 536 -31.59 23.86 -27.98
N ALA A 537 -30.68 23.31 -27.18
CA ALA A 537 -29.81 24.04 -26.28
C ALA A 537 -28.46 23.29 -26.17
N PRO A 538 -27.37 23.96 -25.75
CA PRO A 538 -26.07 23.32 -25.65
C PRO A 538 -26.09 22.04 -24.81
N ASN A 539 -25.73 20.90 -25.39
CA ASN A 539 -25.71 19.57 -24.78
C ASN A 539 -27.04 19.17 -24.10
N SER A 540 -28.16 19.66 -24.63
CA SER A 540 -29.50 19.30 -24.14
C SER A 540 -29.92 17.89 -24.53
N GLY A 541 -29.36 17.39 -25.64
CA GLY A 541 -29.50 16.01 -26.10
C GLY A 541 -30.73 15.73 -26.95
N ALA A 542 -30.65 14.66 -27.75
CA ALA A 542 -31.71 14.18 -28.63
C ALA A 542 -31.67 12.65 -28.77
N VAL A 543 -32.78 12.06 -29.21
CA VAL A 543 -32.89 10.64 -29.56
C VAL A 543 -33.50 10.51 -30.95
N TYR A 544 -32.94 9.61 -31.75
CA TYR A 544 -33.31 9.42 -33.16
C TYR A 544 -33.77 7.99 -33.42
N ALA A 545 -34.89 7.83 -34.11
CA ALA A 545 -35.41 6.52 -34.52
C ALA A 545 -35.20 6.30 -36.02
N PHE A 546 -34.62 5.16 -36.37
CA PHE A 546 -34.30 4.76 -37.74
C PHE A 546 -34.96 3.45 -38.13
N SER A 547 -35.40 3.37 -39.39
CA SER A 547 -35.81 2.09 -39.94
C SER A 547 -34.60 1.29 -40.35
N THR A 548 -34.53 0.03 -39.90
CA THR A 548 -33.47 -0.91 -40.33
C THR A 548 -33.71 -1.50 -41.72
N THR A 549 -34.87 -1.26 -42.32
CA THR A 549 -35.14 -1.64 -43.71
C THR A 549 -34.57 -0.61 -44.69
N THR A 550 -34.68 0.69 -44.37
CA THR A 550 -34.31 1.78 -45.30
C THR A 550 -33.09 2.59 -44.86
N GLY A 551 -32.69 2.51 -43.59
CA GLY A 551 -31.67 3.36 -43.00
C GLY A 551 -32.11 4.81 -42.75
N THR A 552 -33.37 5.15 -43.01
CA THR A 552 -33.86 6.53 -42.93
C THR A 552 -34.42 6.85 -41.54
N PRO A 553 -34.17 8.06 -40.99
CA PRO A 553 -34.80 8.50 -39.75
C PRO A 553 -36.30 8.69 -39.99
N TYR A 554 -37.13 8.25 -39.04
CA TYR A 554 -38.59 8.44 -39.09
C TYR A 554 -39.15 9.19 -37.88
N LEU A 555 -38.38 9.30 -36.80
CA LEU A 555 -38.76 10.05 -35.60
C LEU A 555 -37.53 10.71 -34.98
N VAL A 556 -37.72 11.95 -34.54
CA VAL A 556 -36.75 12.69 -33.73
C VAL A 556 -37.45 13.05 -32.43
N LEU A 557 -36.84 12.65 -31.31
CA LEU A 557 -37.30 12.93 -29.96
C LEU A 557 -36.35 13.94 -29.34
N ASN A 558 -36.92 15.04 -28.93
CA ASN A 558 -36.19 16.10 -28.25
C ASN A 558 -36.50 16.05 -26.76
N ASN A 559 -35.56 16.55 -25.96
CA ASN A 559 -35.81 16.82 -24.54
C ASN A 559 -37.10 17.65 -24.40
N PRO A 560 -38.12 17.18 -23.65
CA PRO A 560 -39.37 17.92 -23.46
C PRO A 560 -39.19 19.27 -22.74
N THR A 561 -38.14 19.41 -21.92
CA THR A 561 -37.79 20.61 -21.17
C THR A 561 -36.30 20.91 -21.35
N PRO A 562 -35.86 21.32 -22.55
CA PRO A 562 -34.45 21.40 -22.89
C PRO A 562 -33.75 22.52 -22.10
N ASP A 563 -32.74 22.14 -21.32
CA ASP A 563 -31.77 23.04 -20.70
C ASP A 563 -30.33 22.62 -21.04
N VAL A 564 -29.38 23.48 -20.71
CA VAL A 564 -27.96 23.31 -20.98
C VAL A 564 -27.44 22.11 -20.19
N PHE A 565 -26.79 21.17 -20.88
CA PHE A 565 -26.19 19.95 -20.31
C PHE A 565 -27.16 18.94 -19.71
N ASP A 566 -28.43 18.89 -20.09
CA ASP A 566 -29.36 17.85 -19.58
C ASP A 566 -28.97 16.41 -20.00
N LEU A 567 -28.24 16.26 -21.12
CA LEU A 567 -27.82 14.98 -21.67
C LEU A 567 -28.97 14.02 -22.03
N PHE A 568 -30.07 14.53 -22.57
CA PHE A 568 -31.21 13.70 -22.97
C PHE A 568 -30.81 12.68 -24.05
N GLY A 569 -31.03 11.39 -23.79
CA GLY A 569 -30.56 10.32 -24.66
C GLY A 569 -29.27 9.65 -24.18
N TYR A 570 -28.79 9.99 -22.98
CA TYR A 570 -27.64 9.33 -22.36
C TYR A 570 -27.87 7.83 -22.19
N SER A 571 -29.09 7.46 -21.80
CA SER A 571 -29.54 6.06 -21.74
C SER A 571 -30.89 5.91 -22.43
N VAL A 572 -31.08 4.79 -23.14
CA VAL A 572 -32.34 4.48 -23.85
C VAL A 572 -32.74 3.03 -23.64
N ALA A 573 -34.03 2.79 -23.44
CA ALA A 573 -34.63 1.45 -23.39
C ALA A 573 -36.04 1.47 -23.98
N ILE A 574 -36.60 0.28 -24.24
CA ILE A 574 -37.94 0.13 -24.81
C ILE A 574 -38.85 -0.62 -23.84
N ILE A 575 -40.08 -0.13 -23.68
CA ILE A 575 -41.19 -0.83 -23.02
C ILE A 575 -42.40 -0.89 -23.94
N GLY A 576 -42.71 -2.09 -24.45
CA GLY A 576 -43.71 -2.25 -25.50
C GLY A 576 -43.31 -1.48 -26.76
N ASN A 577 -44.11 -0.48 -27.14
CA ASN A 577 -43.82 0.42 -28.26
C ASN A 577 -43.40 1.83 -27.79
N ASN A 578 -43.09 2.00 -26.51
CA ASN A 578 -42.71 3.28 -25.94
C ASN A 578 -41.21 3.31 -25.66
N ILE A 579 -40.64 4.50 -25.72
CA ILE A 579 -39.21 4.74 -25.59
C ILE A 579 -38.98 5.40 -24.22
N ILE A 580 -38.13 4.78 -23.42
CA ILE A 580 -37.63 5.28 -22.15
C ILE A 580 -36.34 6.02 -22.45
N VAL A 581 -36.23 7.28 -22.02
CA VAL A 581 -35.06 8.12 -22.26
C VAL A 581 -34.59 8.73 -20.96
N GLY A 582 -33.34 8.48 -20.60
CA GLY A 582 -32.66 9.13 -19.47
C GLY A 582 -31.99 10.44 -19.86
N ALA A 583 -32.06 11.40 -18.95
CA ALA A 583 -31.38 12.69 -18.97
C ALA A 583 -30.75 12.91 -17.58
N PRO A 584 -29.61 12.26 -17.28
CA PRO A 584 -29.05 12.20 -15.93
C PRO A 584 -28.62 13.56 -15.37
N ASN A 585 -28.31 14.52 -16.24
CA ASN A 585 -27.88 15.86 -15.81
C ASN A 585 -29.03 16.88 -15.80
N ASP A 586 -30.25 16.44 -16.13
CA ASP A 586 -31.43 17.29 -16.11
C ASP A 586 -31.58 17.97 -14.74
N SER A 587 -31.65 19.29 -14.78
CA SER A 587 -31.59 20.13 -13.58
C SER A 587 -32.94 20.71 -13.18
N THR A 588 -34.05 20.15 -13.70
CA THR A 588 -35.42 20.63 -13.48
C THR A 588 -35.79 20.70 -12.00
N LEU A 589 -35.36 19.73 -11.19
CA LEU A 589 -35.61 19.71 -9.75
C LEU A 589 -34.44 20.25 -8.92
N VAL A 590 -33.24 19.76 -9.20
CA VAL A 590 -31.97 20.13 -8.55
C VAL A 590 -30.83 19.95 -9.57
N PRO A 591 -29.71 20.70 -9.47
CA PRO A 591 -28.59 20.59 -10.42
C PRO A 591 -28.07 19.15 -10.55
N GLY A 592 -28.14 18.55 -11.74
CA GLY A 592 -27.69 17.17 -11.97
C GLY A 592 -28.53 16.11 -11.23
N GLY A 593 -29.76 16.44 -10.82
CA GLY A 593 -30.66 15.51 -10.16
C GLY A 593 -31.17 14.41 -11.08
N GLY A 594 -31.29 14.71 -12.38
CA GLY A 594 -31.64 13.77 -13.43
C GLY A 594 -33.15 13.53 -13.58
N THR A 595 -33.56 13.25 -14.80
CA THR A 595 -34.96 13.01 -15.18
C THR A 595 -35.05 11.86 -16.19
N VAL A 596 -36.13 11.06 -16.12
CA VAL A 596 -36.43 10.04 -17.12
C VAL A 596 -37.79 10.32 -17.77
N TYR A 597 -37.85 10.16 -19.09
CA TYR A 597 -39.03 10.41 -19.90
C TYR A 597 -39.50 9.12 -20.57
N LEU A 598 -40.81 8.90 -20.58
CA LEU A 598 -41.45 7.87 -21.39
C LEU A 598 -42.21 8.53 -22.53
N LEU A 599 -41.81 8.23 -23.76
CA LEU A 599 -42.38 8.79 -24.97
C LEU A 599 -43.03 7.70 -25.83
N ASP A 600 -44.12 8.04 -26.51
CA ASP A 600 -44.75 7.14 -27.49
C ASP A 600 -43.82 6.94 -28.70
N GLY A 601 -43.50 5.69 -29.03
CA GLY A 601 -42.51 5.39 -30.08
C GLY A 601 -43.01 5.61 -31.52
N ASN A 602 -44.28 5.94 -31.73
CA ASN A 602 -44.80 6.29 -33.07
C ASN A 602 -44.85 7.80 -33.30
N THR A 603 -45.24 8.55 -32.27
CA THR A 603 -45.57 9.98 -32.34
C THR A 603 -44.55 10.86 -31.66
N GLY A 604 -43.75 10.30 -30.74
CA GLY A 604 -42.85 11.05 -29.86
C GLY A 604 -43.57 11.85 -28.77
N GLN A 605 -44.88 11.63 -28.57
CA GLN A 605 -45.62 12.31 -27.52
C GLN A 605 -45.10 11.89 -26.14
N LEU A 606 -44.85 12.85 -25.25
CA LEU A 606 -44.56 12.58 -23.84
C LEU A 606 -45.77 11.90 -23.18
N LEU A 607 -45.54 10.72 -22.62
CA LEU A 607 -46.55 9.93 -21.90
C LEU A 607 -46.40 10.12 -20.39
N GLN A 608 -45.17 10.06 -19.88
CA GLN A 608 -44.88 10.16 -18.44
C GLN A 608 -43.48 10.74 -18.22
N THR A 609 -43.33 11.48 -17.12
CA THR A 609 -42.03 11.93 -16.60
C THR A 609 -41.82 11.30 -15.22
N PHE A 610 -40.60 10.82 -14.97
CA PHE A 610 -40.18 10.21 -13.71
C PHE A 610 -39.05 11.04 -13.11
N PHE A 611 -39.16 11.28 -11.81
CA PHE A 611 -38.18 12.03 -11.03
C PHE A 611 -37.63 11.15 -9.92
N ASN A 612 -36.39 11.42 -9.50
CA ASN A 612 -35.87 10.86 -8.26
C ASN A 612 -36.84 11.21 -7.10
N PRO A 613 -37.33 10.23 -6.31
CA PRO A 613 -38.21 10.49 -5.16
C PRO A 613 -37.59 11.37 -4.07
N ASN A 614 -36.26 11.40 -3.98
CA ASN A 614 -35.50 12.23 -3.05
C ASN A 614 -34.33 12.91 -3.77
N PRO A 615 -34.59 13.89 -4.65
CA PRO A 615 -33.58 14.45 -5.53
C PRO A 615 -32.53 15.26 -4.76
N GLN A 616 -31.26 14.95 -4.98
CA GLN A 616 -30.10 15.71 -4.52
C GLN A 616 -29.22 16.13 -5.71
N PRO A 617 -28.37 17.16 -5.55
CA PRO A 617 -27.48 17.57 -6.62
C PRO A 617 -26.52 16.44 -7.04
N ASN A 618 -26.38 16.25 -8.35
CA ASN A 618 -25.52 15.24 -8.97
C ASN A 618 -25.89 13.79 -8.63
N ASP A 619 -27.17 13.46 -8.50
CA ASP A 619 -27.63 12.06 -8.32
C ASP A 619 -27.48 11.22 -9.60
N PHE A 620 -27.50 11.88 -10.75
CA PHE A 620 -27.49 11.27 -12.09
C PHE A 620 -28.64 10.28 -12.33
N PHE A 621 -29.84 10.58 -11.83
CA PHE A 621 -31.02 9.74 -12.05
C PHE A 621 -31.35 9.61 -13.53
N GLY A 622 -31.38 8.38 -14.04
CA GLY A 622 -31.51 8.12 -15.48
C GLY A 622 -30.17 7.88 -16.19
N ALA A 623 -29.07 7.73 -15.47
CA ALA A 623 -27.79 7.29 -16.04
C ALA A 623 -27.91 5.91 -16.71
N SER A 624 -28.80 5.05 -16.20
CA SER A 624 -29.13 3.76 -16.81
C SER A 624 -30.63 3.49 -16.70
N VAL A 625 -31.20 2.86 -17.72
CA VAL A 625 -32.64 2.53 -17.77
C VAL A 625 -32.87 1.14 -18.38
N ALA A 626 -33.88 0.43 -17.86
CA ALA A 626 -34.34 -0.83 -18.42
C ALA A 626 -35.85 -1.01 -18.22
N ALA A 627 -36.51 -1.79 -19.09
CA ALA A 627 -37.87 -2.23 -18.86
C ALA A 627 -37.87 -3.52 -18.01
N VAL A 628 -38.77 -3.60 -17.01
CA VAL A 628 -38.91 -4.76 -16.11
C VAL A 628 -40.30 -5.34 -16.26
N GLY A 629 -40.44 -6.39 -17.07
CA GLY A 629 -41.75 -6.83 -17.49
C GLY A 629 -42.47 -5.78 -18.35
N GLY A 630 -43.74 -6.04 -18.69
CA GLY A 630 -44.46 -5.24 -19.69
C GLY A 630 -44.92 -3.85 -19.24
N ASP A 631 -44.80 -3.51 -17.95
CA ASP A 631 -45.45 -2.34 -17.34
C ASP A 631 -44.57 -1.59 -16.32
N ARG A 632 -43.26 -1.88 -16.22
CA ARG A 632 -42.38 -1.22 -15.26
C ARG A 632 -41.08 -0.75 -15.87
N ILE A 633 -40.52 0.29 -15.27
CA ILE A 633 -39.26 0.88 -15.67
C ILE A 633 -38.32 0.84 -14.47
N LEU A 634 -37.12 0.31 -14.68
CA LEU A 634 -36.00 0.36 -13.76
C LEU A 634 -35.08 1.50 -14.16
N ILE A 635 -34.70 2.33 -13.18
CA ILE A 635 -33.90 3.53 -13.36
C ILE A 635 -32.77 3.51 -12.35
N GLY A 636 -31.52 3.62 -12.83
CA GLY A 636 -30.34 3.78 -11.99
C GLY A 636 -30.00 5.26 -11.73
N ALA A 637 -29.46 5.53 -10.55
CA ALA A 637 -28.99 6.85 -10.12
C ALA A 637 -27.68 6.65 -9.32
N PRO A 638 -26.54 6.46 -10.02
CA PRO A 638 -25.29 5.96 -9.45
C PRO A 638 -24.64 6.86 -8.41
N ALA A 639 -25.06 8.11 -8.28
CA ALA A 639 -24.52 9.06 -7.31
C ALA A 639 -25.56 9.53 -6.28
N SER A 640 -26.72 8.85 -6.21
CA SER A 640 -27.76 9.18 -5.23
C SER A 640 -27.25 9.09 -3.79
N LEU A 641 -27.51 10.15 -3.01
CA LEU A 641 -27.23 10.20 -1.57
C LEU A 641 -28.29 9.43 -0.77
N THR A 642 -27.84 8.63 0.20
CA THR A 642 -28.75 8.10 1.22
C THR A 642 -29.14 9.21 2.21
N PRO A 643 -30.36 9.18 2.81
CA PRO A 643 -30.79 10.19 3.78
C PRO A 643 -29.90 10.16 5.04
N GLY A 644 -28.86 11.00 5.09
CA GLY A 644 -27.87 11.03 6.18
C GLY A 644 -26.60 11.85 5.90
N GLY A 645 -26.26 12.06 4.62
CA GLY A 645 -25.04 12.78 4.20
C GLY A 645 -23.79 11.87 4.21
N GLY A 646 -22.97 11.96 3.15
CA GLY A 646 -21.77 11.14 2.92
C GLY A 646 -21.80 10.30 1.61
N GLN A 647 -20.60 10.06 1.06
CA GLN A 647 -20.10 9.10 0.03
C GLN A 647 -21.00 8.61 -1.15
N GLN A 648 -22.13 9.24 -1.52
CA GLN A 648 -22.89 8.98 -2.78
C GLN A 648 -22.94 7.51 -3.28
N PRO A 649 -23.53 6.57 -2.51
CA PRO A 649 -23.41 5.14 -2.81
C PRO A 649 -24.20 4.64 -4.01
N GLY A 650 -25.12 5.46 -4.52
CA GLY A 650 -26.00 5.10 -5.63
C GLY A 650 -27.26 4.37 -5.18
N GLU A 651 -28.36 4.63 -5.90
CA GLU A 651 -29.65 3.98 -5.71
C GLU A 651 -30.24 3.59 -7.08
N ALA A 652 -31.20 2.68 -7.08
CA ALA A 652 -32.02 2.39 -8.25
C ALA A 652 -33.51 2.30 -7.87
N TYR A 653 -34.38 2.44 -8.85
CA TYR A 653 -35.81 2.62 -8.62
C TYR A 653 -36.63 1.87 -9.66
N ILE A 654 -37.69 1.19 -9.22
CA ILE A 654 -38.73 0.68 -10.12
C ILE A 654 -39.97 1.57 -10.02
N PHE A 655 -40.44 2.02 -11.18
CA PHE A 655 -41.70 2.74 -11.34
C PHE A 655 -42.69 1.94 -12.18
N ASP A 656 -43.98 2.15 -11.90
CA ASP A 656 -45.07 1.75 -12.78
C ASP A 656 -45.11 2.70 -13.99
N SER A 657 -45.03 2.15 -15.20
CA SER A 657 -44.86 2.96 -16.42
C SER A 657 -46.12 3.75 -16.81
N VAL A 658 -47.29 3.35 -16.31
CA VAL A 658 -48.59 3.94 -16.68
C VAL A 658 -49.01 5.00 -15.66
N THR A 659 -48.87 4.71 -14.37
CA THR A 659 -49.30 5.58 -13.28
C THR A 659 -48.20 6.53 -12.82
N GLY A 660 -46.94 6.25 -13.15
CA GLY A 660 -45.78 6.99 -12.63
C GLY A 660 -45.47 6.69 -11.16
N GLN A 661 -46.18 5.74 -10.53
CA GLN A 661 -46.01 5.44 -9.11
C GLN A 661 -44.66 4.74 -8.87
N LEU A 662 -43.90 5.20 -7.87
CA LEU A 662 -42.75 4.48 -7.35
C LEU A 662 -43.23 3.16 -6.72
N LEU A 663 -42.68 2.05 -7.18
CA LEU A 663 -42.99 0.70 -6.69
C LEU A 663 -41.94 0.18 -5.71
N GLN A 664 -40.65 0.45 -5.95
CA GLN A 664 -39.56 -0.03 -5.10
C GLN A 664 -38.30 0.84 -5.26
N THR A 665 -37.58 1.04 -4.16
CA THR A 665 -36.22 1.62 -4.12
C THR A 665 -35.21 0.53 -3.74
N PHE A 666 -34.08 0.51 -4.43
CA PHE A 666 -32.95 -0.38 -4.19
C PHE A 666 -31.77 0.47 -3.74
N ARG A 667 -31.25 0.15 -2.57
CA ARG A 667 -30.07 0.81 -2.01
C ARG A 667 -28.88 -0.08 -2.18
N ASN A 668 -27.73 0.55 -2.39
CA ASN A 668 -26.47 -0.15 -2.42
C ASN A 668 -26.29 -1.00 -1.14
N PRO A 669 -26.11 -2.33 -1.27
CA PRO A 669 -25.87 -3.22 -0.14
C PRO A 669 -24.59 -2.91 0.64
N ASN A 670 -23.58 -2.34 -0.03
CA ASN A 670 -22.29 -1.99 0.54
C ASN A 670 -22.18 -0.45 0.48
N PRO A 671 -22.40 0.30 1.55
CA PRO A 671 -22.43 1.77 1.44
C PRO A 671 -21.00 2.38 1.35
N GLY A 672 -20.51 2.64 0.13
CA GLY A 672 -19.28 3.37 -0.23
C GLY A 672 -19.48 4.24 -1.50
N LEU A 673 -18.43 4.76 -2.14
CA LEU A 673 -18.54 5.49 -3.42
C LEU A 673 -18.62 4.51 -4.61
N ASP A 674 -19.66 3.68 -4.67
CA ASP A 674 -19.59 2.44 -5.46
C ASP A 674 -20.30 2.49 -6.82
N ASN A 675 -20.93 3.62 -7.15
CA ASN A 675 -21.71 3.80 -8.38
C ASN A 675 -22.84 2.77 -8.55
N PHE A 676 -23.53 2.37 -7.48
CA PHE A 676 -24.64 1.43 -7.56
C PHE A 676 -25.78 1.96 -8.43
N GLY A 677 -26.13 1.25 -9.49
CA GLY A 677 -27.08 1.74 -10.51
C GLY A 677 -26.40 2.29 -11.76
N TYR A 678 -25.08 2.15 -11.89
CA TYR A 678 -24.35 2.50 -13.11
C TYR A 678 -24.88 1.74 -14.32
N SER A 679 -25.17 0.46 -14.15
CA SER A 679 -25.80 -0.39 -15.16
C SER A 679 -27.00 -1.13 -14.55
N VAL A 680 -28.04 -1.32 -15.37
CA VAL A 680 -29.26 -2.03 -14.95
C VAL A 680 -29.77 -2.93 -16.06
N ALA A 681 -30.33 -4.09 -15.70
CA ALA A 681 -30.98 -5.00 -16.64
C ALA A 681 -32.13 -5.77 -15.98
N TRP A 682 -33.11 -6.20 -16.78
CA TRP A 682 -34.12 -7.16 -16.31
C TRP A 682 -33.61 -8.58 -16.49
N SER A 683 -33.78 -9.44 -15.47
CA SER A 683 -33.37 -10.86 -15.48
C SER A 683 -34.14 -11.75 -16.47
N GLY A 684 -35.22 -11.24 -17.07
CA GLY A 684 -36.12 -12.04 -17.92
C GLY A 684 -37.06 -12.98 -17.15
N ILE A 685 -36.91 -13.10 -15.82
CA ILE A 685 -37.72 -13.99 -14.97
C ILE A 685 -38.45 -13.17 -13.91
N GLY A 686 -39.78 -13.27 -13.91
CA GLY A 686 -40.61 -12.57 -12.92
C GLY A 686 -40.32 -11.07 -12.92
N ARG A 687 -39.92 -10.54 -11.78
CA ARG A 687 -39.60 -9.11 -11.59
C ARG A 687 -38.16 -8.89 -11.17
N ASP A 688 -37.32 -9.91 -11.26
CA ASP A 688 -35.98 -9.83 -10.69
C ASP A 688 -35.08 -9.01 -11.60
N ILE A 689 -34.19 -8.24 -11.01
CA ILE A 689 -33.41 -7.23 -11.72
C ILE A 689 -31.94 -7.38 -11.40
N LEU A 690 -31.11 -6.96 -12.35
CA LEU A 690 -29.67 -6.88 -12.20
C LEU A 690 -29.28 -5.41 -12.04
N ILE A 691 -28.39 -5.13 -11.09
CA ILE A 691 -27.80 -3.81 -10.86
C ILE A 691 -26.29 -3.95 -10.73
N GLY A 692 -25.54 -3.15 -11.48
CA GLY A 692 -24.09 -3.05 -11.40
C GLY A 692 -23.64 -1.90 -10.51
N ALA A 693 -22.54 -2.11 -9.79
CA ALA A 693 -21.85 -1.15 -8.95
C ALA A 693 -20.33 -1.28 -9.22
N PRO A 694 -19.83 -0.74 -10.36
CA PRO A 694 -18.43 -0.91 -10.76
C PRO A 694 -17.42 -0.22 -9.82
N GLY A 695 -17.87 0.75 -9.00
CA GLY A 695 -17.03 1.39 -7.99
C GLY A 695 -16.94 0.61 -6.68
N ASP A 696 -17.66 -0.51 -6.53
CA ASP A 696 -17.72 -1.26 -5.26
C ASP A 696 -16.33 -1.63 -4.75
N ASP A 697 -16.01 -1.14 -3.56
CA ASP A 697 -14.69 -1.25 -2.95
C ASP A 697 -14.56 -2.42 -1.95
N SER A 698 -15.58 -3.29 -1.87
CA SER A 698 -15.64 -4.39 -0.90
C SER A 698 -14.55 -5.45 -1.05
N GLY A 699 -13.82 -5.47 -2.16
CA GLY A 699 -12.71 -6.37 -2.45
C GLY A 699 -11.33 -5.71 -2.63
N GLY A 700 -11.26 -4.38 -2.55
CA GLY A 700 -10.13 -3.56 -3.03
C GLY A 700 -10.64 -2.26 -3.68
N ILE A 701 -9.77 -1.40 -4.19
CA ILE A 701 -10.17 -0.11 -4.78
C ILE A 701 -10.99 -0.37 -6.06
N ASN A 702 -12.26 0.04 -6.14
CA ASN A 702 -13.11 -0.08 -7.35
C ASN A 702 -13.11 -1.48 -8.00
N THR A 703 -13.12 -2.53 -7.18
CA THR A 703 -13.15 -3.92 -7.67
C THR A 703 -14.45 -4.24 -8.43
N GLY A 704 -15.54 -3.57 -8.05
CA GLY A 704 -16.83 -3.69 -8.68
C GLY A 704 -17.62 -4.94 -8.27
N THR A 705 -18.93 -4.80 -8.22
CA THR A 705 -19.88 -5.87 -7.88
C THR A 705 -21.14 -5.76 -8.74
N ALA A 706 -21.77 -6.89 -9.05
CA ALA A 706 -23.12 -6.91 -9.62
C ALA A 706 -24.08 -7.72 -8.74
N PHE A 707 -25.33 -7.30 -8.70
CA PHE A 707 -26.35 -7.88 -7.83
C PHE A 707 -27.56 -8.33 -8.64
N LEU A 708 -28.09 -9.52 -8.35
CA LEU A 708 -29.45 -9.91 -8.69
C LEU A 708 -30.35 -9.63 -7.49
N LEU A 709 -31.41 -8.85 -7.68
CA LEU A 709 -32.34 -8.49 -6.62
C LEU A 709 -33.78 -8.88 -6.98
N ASP A 710 -34.55 -9.24 -5.96
CA ASP A 710 -36.00 -9.42 -6.06
C ASP A 710 -36.66 -8.05 -6.28
N GLY A 711 -37.31 -7.86 -7.42
CA GLY A 711 -37.88 -6.55 -7.79
C GLY A 711 -39.12 -6.12 -7.01
N ILE A 712 -39.60 -6.92 -6.04
CA ILE A 712 -40.71 -6.56 -5.16
C ILE A 712 -40.19 -6.19 -3.77
N THR A 713 -39.29 -7.01 -3.22
CA THR A 713 -38.83 -6.89 -1.83
C THR A 713 -37.50 -6.15 -1.71
N GLY A 714 -36.72 -6.06 -2.78
CA GLY A 714 -35.36 -5.54 -2.75
C GLY A 714 -34.34 -6.51 -2.16
N ALA A 715 -34.74 -7.75 -1.84
CA ALA A 715 -33.83 -8.75 -1.30
C ALA A 715 -32.76 -9.13 -2.34
N ILE A 716 -31.50 -9.22 -1.90
CA ILE A 716 -30.41 -9.75 -2.73
C ILE A 716 -30.64 -11.25 -2.91
N LEU A 717 -30.73 -11.67 -4.17
CA LEU A 717 -30.90 -13.06 -4.56
C LEU A 717 -29.57 -13.70 -4.97
N GLN A 718 -28.65 -12.89 -5.51
CA GLN A 718 -27.28 -13.32 -5.82
C GLN A 718 -26.35 -12.11 -5.90
N THR A 719 -25.09 -12.29 -5.50
CA THR A 719 -24.00 -11.32 -5.71
C THR A 719 -22.97 -11.96 -6.63
N TYR A 720 -22.46 -11.20 -7.60
CA TYR A 720 -21.44 -11.62 -8.55
C TYR A 720 -20.20 -10.75 -8.38
N LYS A 721 -19.02 -11.37 -8.47
CA LYS A 721 -17.71 -10.73 -8.44
C LYS A 721 -16.83 -11.33 -9.52
N ALA A 722 -15.83 -10.58 -9.98
CA ALA A 722 -14.81 -11.08 -10.91
C ALA A 722 -14.10 -12.32 -10.34
N PRO A 723 -13.66 -13.28 -11.18
CA PRO A 723 -12.94 -14.48 -10.71
C PRO A 723 -11.63 -14.14 -10.01
N LYS A 724 -10.93 -13.10 -10.51
CA LYS A 724 -9.74 -12.50 -9.91
C LYS A 724 -10.09 -11.07 -9.46
N ILE A 725 -10.08 -10.80 -8.16
CA ILE A 725 -10.50 -9.49 -7.61
C ILE A 725 -9.29 -8.54 -7.58
N GLU A 726 -9.17 -7.63 -8.55
CA GLU A 726 -8.07 -6.66 -8.65
C GLU A 726 -8.60 -5.24 -8.51
N ASP A 727 -7.74 -4.34 -8.02
CA ASP A 727 -8.05 -2.93 -7.96
C ASP A 727 -8.39 -2.40 -9.37
N ASN A 728 -9.49 -1.64 -9.46
CA ASN A 728 -10.04 -1.02 -10.66
C ASN A 728 -10.58 -2.00 -11.70
N ASN A 729 -10.90 -3.25 -11.34
CA ASN A 729 -11.61 -4.18 -12.21
C ASN A 729 -12.86 -3.59 -12.89
N GLN A 730 -13.58 -2.70 -12.18
CA GLN A 730 -14.85 -2.10 -12.63
C GLN A 730 -15.91 -3.15 -12.99
N PHE A 731 -15.93 -4.26 -12.26
CA PHE A 731 -16.85 -5.35 -12.52
C PHE A 731 -18.31 -4.90 -12.34
N GLY A 732 -19.18 -5.21 -13.31
CA GLY A 732 -20.57 -4.75 -13.31
C GLY A 732 -20.79 -3.46 -14.10
N GLN A 733 -19.80 -2.95 -14.81
CA GLN A 733 -19.97 -1.78 -15.68
C GLN A 733 -20.98 -2.04 -16.82
N ALA A 734 -21.04 -3.27 -17.34
CA ALA A 734 -22.00 -3.67 -18.36
C ALA A 734 -22.73 -4.96 -17.95
N LEU A 735 -24.04 -5.02 -18.21
CA LEU A 735 -24.89 -6.16 -17.88
C LEU A 735 -25.71 -6.58 -19.09
N SER A 736 -25.74 -7.89 -19.35
CA SER A 736 -26.64 -8.49 -20.34
C SER A 736 -27.06 -9.90 -19.94
N LEU A 737 -27.94 -10.50 -20.72
CA LEU A 737 -28.40 -11.87 -20.52
C LEU A 737 -28.14 -12.72 -21.75
N ILE A 738 -27.91 -14.01 -21.53
CA ILE A 738 -27.92 -15.04 -22.58
C ILE A 738 -28.64 -16.28 -22.05
N GLY A 739 -29.84 -16.55 -22.58
CA GLY A 739 -30.68 -17.61 -22.04
C GLY A 739 -31.03 -17.37 -20.56
N ASN A 740 -30.60 -18.29 -19.68
CA ASN A 740 -30.79 -18.20 -18.23
C ASN A 740 -29.52 -17.74 -17.49
N ASP A 741 -28.52 -17.22 -18.21
CA ASP A 741 -27.24 -16.80 -17.67
C ASP A 741 -27.10 -15.28 -17.78
N VAL A 742 -26.28 -14.72 -16.89
CA VAL A 742 -25.92 -13.31 -16.91
C VAL A 742 -24.52 -13.12 -17.48
N LEU A 743 -24.37 -12.09 -18.30
CA LEU A 743 -23.09 -11.61 -18.82
C LEU A 743 -22.74 -10.31 -18.09
N ILE A 744 -21.54 -10.25 -17.55
CA ILE A 744 -21.07 -9.12 -16.76
C ILE A 744 -19.72 -8.65 -17.33
N GLY A 745 -19.67 -7.39 -17.72
CA GLY A 745 -18.45 -6.73 -18.20
C GLY A 745 -17.62 -6.15 -17.06
N SER A 746 -16.29 -6.19 -17.23
CA SER A 746 -15.30 -5.69 -16.29
C SER A 746 -14.13 -5.09 -17.09
N PRO A 747 -14.28 -3.87 -17.62
CA PRO A 747 -13.31 -3.28 -18.54
C PRO A 747 -11.94 -3.01 -17.93
N GLY A 748 -11.85 -2.83 -16.62
CA GLY A 748 -10.56 -2.69 -15.92
C GLY A 748 -9.93 -4.01 -15.47
N TYR A 749 -10.45 -5.16 -15.88
CA TYR A 749 -9.92 -6.47 -15.49
C TYR A 749 -8.53 -6.73 -16.10
N GLY A 750 -7.57 -7.13 -15.27
CA GLY A 750 -6.19 -7.33 -15.69
C GLY A 750 -5.38 -6.04 -15.76
N LEU A 751 -4.06 -6.21 -15.87
CA LEU A 751 -3.11 -5.11 -16.06
C LEU A 751 -3.52 -4.17 -17.19
N ALA A 752 -3.32 -2.86 -16.99
CA ALA A 752 -3.55 -1.86 -18.05
C ALA A 752 -4.96 -1.96 -18.67
N ASN A 753 -5.97 -2.28 -17.84
CA ASN A 753 -7.39 -2.32 -18.21
C ASN A 753 -7.62 -3.11 -19.51
N LEU A 754 -6.95 -4.27 -19.65
CA LEU A 754 -7.12 -5.15 -20.80
C LEU A 754 -8.57 -5.57 -20.95
N GLY A 755 -9.24 -5.82 -19.83
CA GLY A 755 -10.67 -6.04 -19.68
C GLY A 755 -11.12 -7.49 -19.80
N GLY A 756 -12.30 -7.77 -19.24
CA GLY A 756 -12.89 -9.11 -19.19
C GLY A 756 -14.40 -9.08 -19.29
N THR A 757 -14.98 -10.21 -19.71
CA THR A 757 -16.43 -10.46 -19.64
C THR A 757 -16.67 -11.86 -19.12
N PHE A 758 -17.63 -11.98 -18.22
CA PHE A 758 -17.85 -13.20 -17.45
C PHE A 758 -19.29 -13.66 -17.56
N ARG A 759 -19.49 -14.96 -17.77
CA ARG A 759 -20.80 -15.60 -17.85
C ARG A 759 -21.07 -16.38 -16.59
N TYR A 760 -22.15 -16.06 -15.89
CA TYR A 760 -22.57 -16.75 -14.66
C TYR A 760 -23.96 -17.35 -14.81
N GLU A 761 -24.20 -18.49 -14.14
CA GLU A 761 -25.55 -19.00 -13.95
C GLU A 761 -26.33 -18.05 -13.02
N LEU A 762 -27.50 -17.57 -13.47
CA LEU A 762 -28.22 -16.44 -12.87
C LEU A 762 -28.66 -16.62 -11.41
N ARG A 763 -28.83 -17.85 -10.91
CA ARG A 763 -29.33 -18.07 -9.53
C ARG A 763 -28.29 -18.60 -8.56
N THR A 764 -27.36 -19.38 -9.06
CA THR A 764 -26.32 -20.00 -8.23
C THR A 764 -25.08 -19.12 -8.12
N GLY A 765 -24.89 -18.20 -9.09
CA GLY A 765 -23.66 -17.43 -9.18
C GLY A 765 -22.46 -18.25 -9.66
N ASN A 766 -22.65 -19.47 -10.15
CA ASN A 766 -21.56 -20.29 -10.67
C ASN A 766 -21.00 -19.63 -11.94
N LEU A 767 -19.68 -19.39 -11.96
CA LEU A 767 -18.99 -18.98 -13.17
C LEU A 767 -19.02 -20.13 -14.19
N LEU A 768 -19.52 -19.84 -15.38
CA LEU A 768 -19.61 -20.78 -16.49
C LEU A 768 -18.47 -20.58 -17.50
N GLN A 769 -18.10 -19.32 -17.76
CA GLN A 769 -17.09 -19.00 -18.76
C GLN A 769 -16.47 -17.61 -18.51
N THR A 770 -15.15 -17.53 -18.67
CA THR A 770 -14.40 -16.26 -18.74
C THR A 770 -14.02 -15.97 -20.19
N TYR A 771 -14.26 -14.74 -20.64
CA TYR A 771 -13.82 -14.20 -21.92
C TYR A 771 -12.83 -13.06 -21.66
N LEU A 772 -11.60 -13.22 -22.15
CA LEU A 772 -10.54 -12.22 -22.03
C LEU A 772 -10.29 -11.55 -23.38
N SER A 773 -9.72 -10.34 -23.35
CA SER A 773 -9.34 -9.64 -24.57
C SER A 773 -8.42 -10.53 -25.45
N PRO A 774 -8.77 -10.79 -26.73
CA PRO A 774 -7.92 -11.53 -27.65
C PRO A 774 -6.65 -10.80 -28.08
N VAL A 775 -6.51 -9.54 -27.66
CA VAL A 775 -5.39 -8.65 -27.99
C VAL A 775 -4.77 -8.13 -26.71
N THR A 776 -3.45 -8.22 -26.62
CA THR A 776 -2.65 -7.58 -25.59
C THR A 776 -2.04 -6.33 -26.21
N ASP A 777 -2.55 -5.16 -25.84
CA ASP A 777 -1.93 -3.90 -26.25
C ASP A 777 -0.70 -3.64 -25.38
N ASN A 778 0.43 -3.38 -26.01
CA ASN A 778 1.69 -3.08 -25.34
C ASN A 778 2.02 -1.58 -25.35
N SER A 779 1.07 -0.73 -25.78
CA SER A 779 1.25 0.71 -25.97
C SER A 779 0.14 1.58 -25.38
N ASP A 780 -1.08 1.06 -25.19
CA ASP A 780 -2.21 1.75 -24.57
C ASP A 780 -2.53 1.13 -23.19
N THR A 781 -2.92 1.98 -22.22
CA THR A 781 -3.24 1.57 -20.84
C THR A 781 -4.72 1.34 -20.60
N ASP A 782 -5.60 1.54 -21.60
CA ASP A 782 -7.06 1.56 -21.41
C ASP A 782 -7.86 0.88 -22.55
N LEU A 783 -7.65 -0.42 -22.81
CA LEU A 783 -8.41 -1.16 -23.84
C LEU A 783 -9.92 -1.19 -23.57
N ASN A 784 -10.30 -1.38 -22.30
CA ASN A 784 -11.69 -1.44 -21.84
C ASN A 784 -12.52 -2.57 -22.47
N PHE A 785 -11.95 -3.77 -22.65
CA PHE A 785 -12.71 -4.93 -23.13
C PHE A 785 -13.82 -5.30 -22.15
N GLY A 786 -15.07 -5.34 -22.61
CA GLY A 786 -16.21 -5.57 -21.73
C GLY A 786 -16.91 -4.29 -21.25
N ALA A 787 -16.52 -3.11 -21.76
CA ALA A 787 -17.25 -1.87 -21.52
C ALA A 787 -18.71 -1.93 -22.00
N SER A 788 -18.99 -2.76 -22.99
CA SER A 788 -20.36 -3.09 -23.40
C SER A 788 -20.48 -4.57 -23.75
N VAL A 789 -21.63 -5.17 -23.46
CA VAL A 789 -21.90 -6.58 -23.71
C VAL A 789 -23.35 -6.78 -24.15
N THR A 790 -23.57 -7.65 -25.14
CA THR A 790 -24.90 -8.10 -25.52
C THR A 790 -24.88 -9.52 -26.07
N SER A 791 -26.06 -10.14 -26.23
CA SER A 791 -26.17 -11.45 -26.86
C SER A 791 -27.17 -11.46 -28.02
N VAL A 792 -26.85 -12.22 -29.06
CA VAL A 792 -27.71 -12.46 -30.21
C VAL A 792 -27.78 -13.96 -30.48
N GLY A 793 -28.85 -14.59 -30.01
CA GLY A 793 -28.95 -16.05 -30.01
C GLY A 793 -27.91 -16.64 -29.06
N ASN A 794 -26.97 -17.41 -29.60
CA ASN A 794 -25.84 -17.96 -28.85
C ASN A 794 -24.55 -17.13 -28.99
N LEU A 795 -24.56 -16.08 -29.82
CA LEU A 795 -23.39 -15.22 -29.97
C LEU A 795 -23.36 -14.20 -28.83
N ILE A 796 -22.19 -14.08 -28.20
CA ILE A 796 -21.87 -13.03 -27.24
C ILE A 796 -21.03 -11.98 -27.96
N LEU A 797 -21.44 -10.73 -27.85
CA LEU A 797 -20.75 -9.59 -28.43
C LEU A 797 -20.15 -8.76 -27.29
N VAL A 798 -18.85 -8.50 -27.37
CA VAL A 798 -18.12 -7.74 -26.36
C VAL A 798 -17.41 -6.56 -27.01
N GLY A 799 -17.74 -5.35 -26.56
CA GLY A 799 -17.16 -4.10 -27.04
C GLY A 799 -15.80 -3.80 -26.40
N VAL A 800 -14.91 -3.19 -27.18
CA VAL A 800 -13.57 -2.74 -26.79
C VAL A 800 -13.34 -1.35 -27.38
N PRO A 801 -13.97 -0.31 -26.81
CA PRO A 801 -13.95 1.03 -27.39
C PRO A 801 -12.55 1.67 -27.39
N GLY A 802 -11.66 1.26 -26.47
CA GLY A 802 -10.32 1.83 -26.31
C GLY A 802 -9.23 1.21 -27.19
N LEU A 803 -9.53 0.21 -28.02
CA LEU A 803 -8.50 -0.52 -28.78
C LEU A 803 -7.75 0.36 -29.81
N ASP A 804 -6.41 0.45 -29.69
CA ASP A 804 -5.47 1.12 -30.61
C ASP A 804 -4.34 0.18 -31.08
N THR A 805 -4.57 -0.61 -32.14
CA THR A 805 -3.56 -1.55 -32.61
C THR A 805 -2.50 -0.93 -33.55
N THR A 806 -1.87 0.19 -33.16
CA THR A 806 -0.68 0.85 -33.80
C THR A 806 -0.91 2.06 -34.73
N LEU A 807 -2.00 2.81 -34.54
CA LEU A 807 -2.26 4.22 -34.89
C LEU A 807 -3.77 4.35 -35.13
N ALA A 808 -4.43 5.00 -34.17
CA ALA A 808 -5.86 5.27 -34.04
C ALA A 808 -6.58 4.30 -33.11
N SER A 809 -7.08 4.81 -31.97
CA SER A 809 -8.07 4.15 -31.12
C SER A 809 -9.41 4.03 -31.87
N VAL A 810 -9.49 3.02 -32.74
CA VAL A 810 -10.62 2.83 -33.65
C VAL A 810 -11.78 2.11 -32.96
N GLY A 811 -11.49 1.30 -31.93
CA GLY A 811 -12.44 0.43 -31.23
C GLY A 811 -12.82 -0.84 -32.02
N ALA A 812 -13.28 -1.88 -31.32
CA ALA A 812 -13.71 -3.15 -31.92
C ALA A 812 -14.85 -3.82 -31.15
N VAL A 813 -15.49 -4.82 -31.77
CA VAL A 813 -16.43 -5.74 -31.09
C VAL A 813 -16.03 -7.18 -31.40
N TYR A 814 -15.73 -7.96 -30.37
CA TYR A 814 -15.39 -9.38 -30.52
C TYR A 814 -16.63 -10.25 -30.37
N GLN A 815 -16.67 -11.34 -31.14
CA GLN A 815 -17.74 -12.33 -31.10
C GLN A 815 -17.26 -13.62 -30.47
N PHE A 816 -18.05 -14.17 -29.55
CA PHE A 816 -17.82 -15.46 -28.90
C PHE A 816 -19.08 -16.33 -28.97
N VAL A 817 -18.92 -17.64 -28.77
CA VAL A 817 -20.01 -18.65 -28.76
C VAL A 817 -20.03 -19.37 -27.42
#